data_AF-A0A815IAK4-F1
#
_entry.id   AF-A0A815IAK4-F1
#
_cell.length_a   1.000
_cell.length_b   1.000
_cell.length_c   1.000
_cell.angle_alpha   90.00
_cell.angle_beta   90.00
_cell.angle_gamma   90.00
#
_symmetry.space_group_name_H-M   'P 1'
#
loop_
_entity.id
_entity.type
_entity.pdbx_description
1 polymer ?
#
loop_
_entity_poly.entity_id
_entity_poly.type
_entity_poly.pdbx_seq_one_letter_code
_entity_poly.pdbx_strand_id
1 'polypeptide(L)'
;MVAVTYDFNNDSNLDLAVVNAYDNRVDILFGCGNGSFQSERISYTVGNDRASLIMDDFNDDNIMDLADVNLDEQTITMIIDNRNGTFTVQMQYSVGSAPRELTSGDFTNDNQSDIVVADTGGSNIMLLLDDGDGTLQDRVTYTIDTSSTFMTSDFAIVNTPNDTTGIMFGDIDGIFTSSVILSATGNNLTWITLDDFNNDAKLDLAVVNQKDNNIGVLFGYGNGSLNDQITFNVDLNGDKIIALVVTNLDDNSISVLFGNQDGTFQNQTVYNTGTGPSFAVSNDFNNDKILDIAVIHQRFNNVNILFDNRNKTFENQITYGIAGSWLNSIMANDFNKDEKSDMAINVVGKAHLVDCRYYDSYNKSAFTFVCSSLGENIAKMSEELILYHYPQSPFAEKIRMAMGLKKLNWRSVTVDRVPPRSHLEILTGGYRRIPVLQVGADIYCDTHLIIRTLDRLRPNAPTLLSNRMAQPLCWWWDKTMFPLLFKLLIGLRGDKLPREWLDDRQKFAPQISLKKDDNEKDIPLIAQQMNAHLAWLVNMLDDDREFLLEGSSPSAFDITAYHILWAMKNNFEQETKDLLPYLTQAKFISWFDRIAAFGHGVINEISSEEAFEIAKQAEPIYIENKTTNEWNVGQRLRITPDDMGRVPVEGTFIAANDYEIVLRLFNEKTGNINVHFPRAGFDVIAI
;
A
#
# COMPACT_ATOMS: atom_id res chain seq x y z
N MET A 1 -23.41 2.50 -2.67
CA MET A 1 -22.11 1.98 -3.16
C MET A 1 -21.05 3.10 -3.13
N VAL A 2 -19.75 2.80 -3.31
CA VAL A 2 -18.67 3.83 -3.30
C VAL A 2 -17.80 3.79 -4.59
N ALA A 3 -18.06 2.84 -5.49
CA ALA A 3 -17.45 2.74 -6.81
C ALA A 3 -18.36 1.90 -7.73
N VAL A 4 -18.30 2.13 -9.05
CA VAL A 4 -19.02 1.38 -10.10
C VAL A 4 -18.13 1.22 -11.34
N THR A 5 -18.45 0.26 -12.22
CA THR A 5 -17.64 -0.07 -13.42
C THR A 5 -18.50 -0.20 -14.68
N TYR A 6 -18.08 0.45 -15.76
CA TYR A 6 -18.73 0.45 -17.07
C TYR A 6 -17.72 0.73 -18.20
N ASP A 7 -18.15 0.76 -19.45
CA ASP A 7 -17.35 1.17 -20.63
C ASP A 7 -17.75 2.60 -21.03
N PHE A 8 -17.31 3.59 -20.24
CA PHE A 8 -17.69 5.01 -20.40
C PHE A 8 -17.03 5.69 -21.61
N ASN A 9 -16.00 5.07 -22.18
CA ASN A 9 -15.28 5.61 -23.35
C ASN A 9 -15.52 4.84 -24.67
N ASN A 10 -16.21 3.70 -24.60
CA ASN A 10 -16.52 2.82 -25.74
C ASN A 10 -15.26 2.24 -26.46
N ASP A 11 -14.16 2.04 -25.72
CA ASP A 11 -13.04 1.17 -26.15
C ASP A 11 -13.25 -0.31 -25.76
N SER A 12 -14.38 -0.61 -25.12
CA SER A 12 -14.80 -1.93 -24.64
C SER A 12 -14.00 -2.46 -23.45
N ASN A 13 -13.14 -1.67 -22.80
CA ASN A 13 -12.53 -2.00 -21.51
C ASN A 13 -13.47 -1.63 -20.35
N LEU A 14 -13.19 -2.16 -19.15
CA LEU A 14 -13.88 -1.72 -17.94
C LEU A 14 -13.14 -0.52 -17.34
N ASP A 15 -13.82 0.62 -17.36
CA ASP A 15 -13.49 1.82 -16.62
C ASP A 15 -14.03 1.72 -15.17
N LEU A 16 -13.59 2.64 -14.31
CA LEU A 16 -13.93 2.64 -12.88
C LEU A 16 -14.26 4.07 -12.42
N ALA A 17 -15.48 4.29 -11.93
CA ALA A 17 -15.88 5.53 -11.25
C ALA A 17 -15.89 5.31 -9.73
N VAL A 18 -15.35 6.26 -8.95
CA VAL A 18 -15.12 6.13 -7.50
C VAL A 18 -15.45 7.42 -6.76
N VAL A 19 -16.18 7.33 -5.65
CA VAL A 19 -16.40 8.47 -4.75
C VAL A 19 -15.18 8.67 -3.85
N ASN A 20 -14.61 9.87 -3.88
CA ASN A 20 -13.58 10.33 -2.97
C ASN A 20 -14.19 11.30 -1.96
N ALA A 21 -14.78 10.70 -0.92
CA ALA A 21 -15.52 11.31 0.19
C ALA A 21 -14.72 12.29 1.07
N TYR A 22 -13.44 12.54 0.78
CA TYR A 22 -12.62 13.52 1.51
C TYR A 22 -12.00 14.59 0.62
N ASP A 23 -11.82 14.34 -0.69
CA ASP A 23 -11.46 15.35 -1.70
C ASP A 23 -12.71 15.94 -2.41
N ASN A 24 -13.92 15.65 -1.90
CA ASN A 24 -15.23 16.14 -2.37
C ASN A 24 -15.47 15.97 -3.87
N ARG A 25 -15.33 14.73 -4.38
CA ARG A 25 -15.34 14.47 -5.82
C ARG A 25 -15.64 13.01 -6.20
N VAL A 26 -16.16 12.83 -7.41
CA VAL A 26 -16.15 11.55 -8.13
C VAL A 26 -14.95 11.54 -9.07
N ASP A 27 -14.13 10.50 -9.00
CA ASP A 27 -13.00 10.24 -9.90
C ASP A 27 -13.37 9.12 -10.89
N ILE A 28 -13.15 9.34 -12.19
CA ILE A 28 -13.43 8.37 -13.25
C ILE A 28 -12.12 8.02 -13.97
N LEU A 29 -11.73 6.75 -13.86
CA LEU A 29 -10.47 6.19 -14.33
C LEU A 29 -10.74 5.31 -15.55
N PHE A 30 -10.11 5.62 -16.68
CA PHE A 30 -10.28 4.82 -17.89
C PHE A 30 -9.40 3.56 -17.87
N GLY A 31 -9.95 2.41 -18.22
CA GLY A 31 -9.25 1.13 -18.27
C GLY A 31 -8.30 1.02 -19.46
N CYS A 32 -7.22 0.28 -19.30
CA CYS A 32 -6.28 -0.06 -20.39
C CYS A 32 -6.49 -1.48 -20.94
N GLY A 33 -7.51 -2.21 -20.46
CA GLY A 33 -7.82 -3.58 -20.91
C GLY A 33 -6.76 -4.62 -20.54
N ASN A 34 -5.95 -4.34 -19.52
CA ASN A 34 -4.83 -5.18 -19.07
C ASN A 34 -4.63 -5.13 -17.54
N GLY A 35 -5.69 -4.78 -16.80
CA GLY A 35 -5.62 -4.57 -15.35
C GLY A 35 -5.04 -3.23 -14.89
N SER A 36 -4.45 -2.43 -15.79
CA SER A 36 -4.07 -1.05 -15.48
C SER A 36 -5.13 -0.05 -15.95
N PHE A 37 -5.10 1.14 -15.37
CA PHE A 37 -5.91 2.29 -15.77
C PHE A 37 -5.00 3.43 -16.23
N GLN A 38 -5.56 4.38 -16.96
CA GLN A 38 -4.85 5.53 -17.50
C GLN A 38 -4.42 6.49 -16.38
N SER A 39 -3.27 7.16 -16.55
CA SER A 39 -2.77 8.16 -15.60
C SER A 39 -3.54 9.48 -15.66
N GLU A 40 -4.17 9.76 -16.80
CA GLU A 40 -5.17 10.81 -16.94
C GLU A 40 -6.53 10.23 -16.53
N ARG A 41 -7.26 10.99 -15.71
CA ARG A 41 -8.60 10.66 -15.21
C ARG A 41 -9.46 11.91 -15.24
N ILE A 42 -10.77 11.75 -15.16
CA ILE A 42 -11.69 12.87 -15.00
C ILE A 42 -12.11 12.96 -13.52
N SER A 43 -12.16 14.17 -12.98
CA SER A 43 -12.59 14.43 -11.60
C SER A 43 -13.71 15.47 -11.61
N TYR A 44 -14.88 15.10 -11.09
CA TYR A 44 -16.02 16.00 -10.92
C TYR A 44 -16.18 16.35 -9.44
N THR A 45 -16.16 17.64 -9.10
CA THR A 45 -16.42 18.08 -7.72
C THR A 45 -17.89 17.84 -7.38
N VAL A 46 -18.11 17.09 -6.31
CA VAL A 46 -19.42 16.88 -5.67
C VAL A 46 -19.35 17.42 -4.23
N GLY A 47 -20.24 16.97 -3.34
CA GLY A 47 -20.42 17.51 -2.01
C GLY A 47 -19.37 17.06 -0.99
N ASN A 48 -19.62 17.38 0.28
CA ASN A 48 -18.83 16.87 1.40
C ASN A 48 -19.35 15.49 1.84
N ASP A 49 -18.93 14.44 1.13
CA ASP A 49 -19.68 13.19 1.12
C ASP A 49 -19.32 12.17 2.20
N ARG A 50 -20.31 11.32 2.49
CA ARG A 50 -20.18 10.05 3.22
C ARG A 50 -21.28 9.10 2.75
N ALA A 51 -21.52 9.06 1.46
CA ALA A 51 -22.79 8.65 0.88
C ALA A 51 -22.61 7.97 -0.49
N SER A 52 -23.73 7.62 -1.12
CA SER A 52 -23.77 6.61 -2.20
C SER A 52 -23.68 7.19 -3.62
N LEU A 53 -22.83 6.57 -4.44
CA LEU A 53 -22.90 6.60 -5.91
C LEU A 53 -23.75 5.43 -6.41
N ILE A 54 -24.60 5.69 -7.41
CA ILE A 54 -25.35 4.70 -8.20
C ILE A 54 -25.14 4.94 -9.71
N MET A 55 -25.57 3.97 -10.53
CA MET A 55 -25.37 3.96 -11.98
C MET A 55 -26.58 3.30 -12.65
N ASP A 56 -27.22 3.99 -13.59
CA ASP A 56 -28.40 3.53 -14.34
C ASP A 56 -28.59 4.38 -15.62
N ASP A 57 -29.55 4.05 -16.48
CA ASP A 57 -29.93 4.91 -17.61
C ASP A 57 -30.91 6.01 -17.14
N PHE A 58 -30.41 7.24 -16.95
CA PHE A 58 -31.19 8.39 -16.48
C PHE A 58 -31.59 9.35 -17.63
N ASN A 59 -31.56 8.90 -18.88
CA ASN A 59 -31.96 9.73 -20.03
C ASN A 59 -32.57 8.96 -21.23
N ASP A 60 -32.87 7.66 -21.07
CA ASP A 60 -33.46 6.75 -22.06
C ASP A 60 -32.59 6.47 -23.32
N ASP A 61 -31.33 6.94 -23.39
CA ASP A 61 -30.46 6.77 -24.56
C ASP A 61 -29.64 5.45 -24.58
N ASN A 62 -29.84 4.60 -23.57
CA ASN A 62 -29.23 3.28 -23.37
C ASN A 62 -27.72 3.35 -23.02
N ILE A 63 -27.30 4.46 -22.41
CA ILE A 63 -25.99 4.66 -21.78
C ILE A 63 -26.16 4.59 -20.24
N MET A 64 -25.12 4.14 -19.53
CA MET A 64 -25.13 4.09 -18.06
C MET A 64 -24.57 5.39 -17.48
N ASP A 65 -25.46 6.22 -16.99
CA ASP A 65 -25.21 7.49 -16.30
C ASP A 65 -24.90 7.27 -14.81
N LEU A 66 -24.53 8.36 -14.11
CA LEU A 66 -24.15 8.33 -12.69
C LEU A 66 -24.96 9.32 -11.86
N ALA A 67 -25.37 8.91 -10.65
CA ALA A 67 -26.01 9.80 -9.67
C ALA A 67 -25.35 9.69 -8.29
N ASP A 68 -25.08 10.84 -7.67
CA ASP A 68 -24.30 10.97 -6.43
C ASP A 68 -25.00 11.93 -5.43
N VAL A 69 -24.90 11.65 -4.13
CA VAL A 69 -25.69 12.34 -3.09
C VAL A 69 -24.85 13.14 -2.09
N ASN A 70 -25.10 14.45 -2.11
CA ASN A 70 -24.24 15.50 -1.60
C ASN A 70 -24.76 15.91 -0.20
N LEU A 71 -24.06 15.49 0.85
CA LEU A 71 -24.56 15.52 2.23
C LEU A 71 -24.78 16.94 2.80
N ASP A 72 -23.72 17.76 2.80
CA ASP A 72 -23.74 19.09 3.44
C ASP A 72 -24.49 20.12 2.55
N GLU A 73 -24.42 19.94 1.24
CA GLU A 73 -25.12 20.71 0.21
C GLU A 73 -26.62 20.37 0.13
N GLN A 74 -27.04 19.21 0.66
CA GLN A 74 -28.41 18.70 0.65
C GLN A 74 -28.98 18.53 -0.77
N THR A 75 -28.18 17.96 -1.68
CA THR A 75 -28.52 17.77 -3.12
C THR A 75 -28.19 16.37 -3.65
N ILE A 76 -28.82 15.98 -4.77
CA ILE A 76 -28.25 14.98 -5.70
C ILE A 76 -27.52 15.74 -6.80
N THR A 77 -26.40 15.21 -7.29
CA THR A 77 -25.75 15.63 -8.53
C THR A 77 -25.88 14.51 -9.56
N MET A 78 -26.50 14.83 -10.70
CA MET A 78 -26.63 13.92 -11.85
C MET A 78 -25.46 14.14 -12.82
N ILE A 79 -24.86 13.06 -13.34
CA ILE A 79 -23.66 13.08 -14.18
C ILE A 79 -23.91 12.15 -15.38
N ILE A 80 -24.30 12.73 -16.51
CA ILE A 80 -24.67 12.02 -17.74
C ILE A 80 -23.42 11.67 -18.55
N ASP A 81 -23.23 10.42 -18.96
CA ASP A 81 -22.13 10.00 -19.83
C ASP A 81 -22.45 10.24 -21.31
N ASN A 82 -21.52 10.82 -22.06
CA ASN A 82 -21.64 10.95 -23.52
C ASN A 82 -21.05 9.73 -24.26
N ARG A 83 -20.73 8.66 -23.52
CA ARG A 83 -20.14 7.36 -23.92
C ARG A 83 -18.96 7.47 -24.87
N ASN A 84 -18.13 8.47 -24.56
CA ASN A 84 -16.92 8.85 -25.30
C ASN A 84 -15.79 9.33 -24.38
N GLY A 85 -15.91 9.08 -23.06
CA GLY A 85 -14.99 9.56 -22.05
C GLY A 85 -15.19 11.03 -21.70
N THR A 86 -16.39 11.59 -21.85
CA THR A 86 -16.76 12.91 -21.34
C THR A 86 -18.16 12.88 -20.74
N PHE A 87 -18.34 13.54 -19.60
CA PHE A 87 -19.62 13.55 -18.87
C PHE A 87 -20.16 14.97 -18.72
N THR A 88 -21.48 15.10 -18.81
CA THR A 88 -22.26 16.31 -18.64
C THR A 88 -22.86 16.30 -17.23
N VAL A 89 -22.30 17.11 -16.32
CA VAL A 89 -22.92 17.33 -15.00
C VAL A 89 -24.19 18.14 -15.19
N GLN A 90 -25.33 17.55 -14.83
CA GLN A 90 -26.65 18.17 -14.89
C GLN A 90 -26.97 18.93 -13.60
N MET A 91 -28.23 19.36 -13.43
CA MET A 91 -28.62 20.19 -12.29
C MET A 91 -28.51 19.46 -10.94
N GLN A 92 -28.29 20.25 -9.88
CA GLN A 92 -28.36 19.75 -8.52
C GLN A 92 -29.79 19.79 -7.99
N TYR A 93 -30.31 18.64 -7.59
CA TYR A 93 -31.68 18.49 -7.09
C TYR A 93 -31.69 18.52 -5.57
N SER A 94 -32.31 19.55 -4.97
CA SER A 94 -32.37 19.66 -3.51
C SER A 94 -33.19 18.53 -2.89
N VAL A 95 -32.59 17.85 -1.92
CA VAL A 95 -33.17 16.72 -1.16
C VAL A 95 -33.33 17.10 0.32
N GLY A 96 -33.31 16.11 1.21
CA GLY A 96 -33.55 16.26 2.63
C GLY A 96 -32.35 16.80 3.40
N SER A 97 -32.48 16.86 4.72
CA SER A 97 -31.55 17.61 5.58
C SER A 97 -30.23 16.90 5.94
N ALA A 98 -30.17 15.57 5.84
CA ALA A 98 -28.93 14.79 5.84
C ALA A 98 -29.13 13.52 4.98
N PRO A 99 -29.06 13.64 3.65
CA PRO A 99 -29.24 12.52 2.74
C PRO A 99 -28.03 11.56 2.82
N ARG A 100 -28.25 10.25 2.62
CA ARG A 100 -27.24 9.21 2.89
C ARG A 100 -27.08 8.13 1.84
N GLU A 101 -28.17 7.75 1.19
CA GLU A 101 -28.19 6.63 0.26
C GLU A 101 -29.12 6.95 -0.90
N LEU A 102 -28.78 6.40 -2.06
CA LEU A 102 -29.52 6.46 -3.31
C LEU A 102 -29.79 5.03 -3.78
N THR A 103 -30.89 4.86 -4.49
CA THR A 103 -31.15 3.72 -5.39
C THR A 103 -31.94 4.22 -6.60
N SER A 104 -31.72 3.60 -7.75
CA SER A 104 -32.51 3.75 -8.96
C SER A 104 -33.48 2.56 -9.13
N GLY A 105 -34.45 2.70 -10.03
CA GLY A 105 -35.35 1.63 -10.49
C GLY A 105 -36.62 2.18 -11.15
N ASP A 106 -37.33 1.33 -11.90
CA ASP A 106 -38.65 1.66 -12.48
C ASP A 106 -39.74 1.60 -11.39
N PHE A 107 -39.75 2.62 -10.51
CA PHE A 107 -40.66 2.70 -9.36
C PHE A 107 -42.12 3.03 -9.75
N THR A 108 -42.36 3.48 -10.98
CA THR A 108 -43.68 3.83 -11.52
C THR A 108 -44.22 2.84 -12.58
N ASN A 109 -43.44 1.82 -12.95
CA ASN A 109 -43.74 0.86 -14.03
C ASN A 109 -44.01 1.56 -15.38
N ASP A 110 -43.26 2.62 -15.69
CA ASP A 110 -43.30 3.32 -16.97
C ASP A 110 -42.07 3.06 -17.86
N ASN A 111 -41.08 2.32 -17.34
CA ASN A 111 -39.79 1.93 -17.91
C ASN A 111 -38.67 3.00 -17.82
N GLN A 112 -38.89 4.13 -17.13
CA GLN A 112 -37.85 5.13 -16.83
C GLN A 112 -37.16 4.83 -15.47
N SER A 113 -35.97 5.38 -15.23
CA SER A 113 -35.18 5.11 -14.01
C SER A 113 -35.38 6.15 -12.90
N ASP A 114 -36.53 6.09 -12.22
CA ASP A 114 -36.82 6.89 -11.02
C ASP A 114 -35.74 6.73 -9.92
N ILE A 115 -35.50 7.79 -9.12
CA ILE A 115 -34.48 7.81 -8.04
C ILE A 115 -35.12 7.97 -6.66
N VAL A 116 -34.71 7.12 -5.71
CA VAL A 116 -35.13 7.19 -4.30
C VAL A 116 -33.96 7.56 -3.39
N VAL A 117 -34.22 8.44 -2.41
CA VAL A 117 -33.23 9.07 -1.52
C VAL A 117 -33.59 8.90 -0.04
N ALA A 118 -32.62 8.45 0.77
CA ALA A 118 -32.76 8.33 2.22
C ALA A 118 -32.27 9.60 2.96
N ASP A 119 -33.16 10.39 3.55
CA ASP A 119 -32.84 11.49 4.48
C ASP A 119 -32.91 11.02 5.94
N THR A 120 -31.73 10.70 6.48
CA THR A 120 -31.58 10.30 7.90
C THR A 120 -31.69 11.47 8.89
N GLY A 121 -31.53 12.72 8.43
CA GLY A 121 -31.56 13.90 9.30
C GLY A 121 -32.97 14.42 9.54
N GLY A 122 -33.79 14.42 8.49
CA GLY A 122 -35.20 14.82 8.54
C GLY A 122 -36.15 13.65 8.77
N SER A 123 -35.64 12.40 8.74
CA SER A 123 -36.40 11.16 8.70
C SER A 123 -37.43 11.16 7.57
N ASN A 124 -36.94 11.17 6.32
CA ASN A 124 -37.77 11.07 5.12
C ASN A 124 -37.16 10.09 4.11
N ILE A 125 -38.02 9.41 3.34
CA ILE A 125 -37.68 8.93 2.01
C ILE A 125 -38.17 9.98 1.01
N MET A 126 -37.43 10.21 -0.07
CA MET A 126 -37.88 11.07 -1.17
C MET A 126 -37.75 10.30 -2.48
N LEU A 127 -38.84 10.25 -3.24
CA LEU A 127 -38.86 9.79 -4.62
C LEU A 127 -38.71 11.01 -5.53
N LEU A 128 -37.78 10.94 -6.47
CA LEU A 128 -37.62 11.90 -7.56
C LEU A 128 -37.93 11.13 -8.84
N LEU A 129 -39.01 11.52 -9.51
CA LEU A 129 -39.39 10.90 -10.77
C LEU A 129 -38.50 11.40 -11.90
N ASP A 130 -38.16 10.54 -12.85
CA ASP A 130 -37.44 10.93 -14.06
C ASP A 130 -38.42 11.37 -15.17
N ASP A 131 -38.06 12.40 -15.94
CA ASP A 131 -38.80 12.82 -17.14
C ASP A 131 -38.19 12.22 -18.45
N GLY A 132 -37.15 11.37 -18.32
CA GLY A 132 -36.57 10.62 -19.45
C GLY A 132 -35.74 11.49 -20.39
N ASP A 133 -35.23 12.63 -19.91
CA ASP A 133 -34.36 13.54 -20.66
C ASP A 133 -33.12 14.02 -19.87
N GLY A 134 -32.80 13.32 -18.77
CA GLY A 134 -31.75 13.72 -17.82
C GLY A 134 -32.21 14.77 -16.82
N THR A 135 -33.52 14.93 -16.61
CA THR A 135 -34.08 15.86 -15.61
C THR A 135 -35.14 15.21 -14.72
N LEU A 136 -35.03 15.50 -13.41
CA LEU A 136 -35.92 14.96 -12.38
C LEU A 136 -37.04 15.95 -12.00
N GLN A 137 -38.21 15.42 -11.66
CA GLN A 137 -39.38 16.20 -11.20
C GLN A 137 -39.27 16.70 -9.74
N ASP A 138 -40.24 17.52 -9.32
CA ASP A 138 -40.41 17.95 -7.92
C ASP A 138 -40.62 16.73 -6.99
N ARG A 139 -39.68 16.51 -6.06
CA ARG A 139 -39.62 15.32 -5.21
C ARG A 139 -40.89 15.05 -4.39
N VAL A 140 -41.37 13.81 -4.40
CA VAL A 140 -42.41 13.33 -3.48
C VAL A 140 -41.75 12.92 -2.17
N THR A 141 -42.13 13.56 -1.05
CA THR A 141 -41.50 13.33 0.26
C THR A 141 -42.39 12.50 1.18
N TYR A 142 -41.88 11.36 1.63
CA TYR A 142 -42.53 10.41 2.54
C TYR A 142 -41.87 10.49 3.92
N THR A 143 -42.54 11.12 4.89
CA THR A 143 -42.02 11.23 6.26
C THR A 143 -42.15 9.89 6.99
N ILE A 144 -41.05 9.50 7.62
CA ILE A 144 -40.83 8.25 8.32
C ILE A 144 -40.38 8.58 9.76
N ASP A 145 -40.66 7.73 10.75
CA ASP A 145 -40.25 7.97 12.15
C ASP A 145 -39.05 7.06 12.47
N THR A 146 -37.81 7.57 12.37
CA THR A 146 -36.62 6.73 12.09
C THR A 146 -35.31 7.08 12.80
N SER A 147 -34.35 6.15 12.70
CA SER A 147 -32.95 6.31 13.08
C SER A 147 -31.95 5.84 12.03
N SER A 148 -32.34 4.92 11.12
CA SER A 148 -31.58 4.56 9.91
C SER A 148 -32.52 4.05 8.81
N THR A 149 -32.05 4.13 7.56
CA THR A 149 -32.78 3.75 6.35
C THR A 149 -31.81 3.04 5.40
N PHE A 150 -32.27 2.01 4.69
CA PHE A 150 -31.54 1.31 3.62
C PHE A 150 -32.47 1.11 2.42
N MET A 151 -31.99 1.15 1.18
CA MET A 151 -32.88 1.14 0.00
C MET A 151 -32.39 0.29 -1.18
N THR A 152 -33.34 -0.12 -2.03
CA THR A 152 -33.15 -0.91 -3.26
C THR A 152 -34.23 -0.53 -4.30
N SER A 153 -34.08 -0.98 -5.55
CA SER A 153 -35.01 -0.73 -6.68
C SER A 153 -36.48 -1.07 -6.43
N ASP A 154 -36.78 -1.93 -5.45
CA ASP A 154 -38.12 -2.49 -5.24
C ASP A 154 -38.76 -1.99 -3.93
N PHE A 155 -37.97 -1.47 -2.99
CA PHE A 155 -38.43 -1.06 -1.65
C PHE A 155 -37.40 -0.23 -0.88
N ALA A 156 -37.89 0.49 0.13
CA ALA A 156 -37.08 1.14 1.16
C ALA A 156 -37.33 0.52 2.56
N ILE A 157 -36.25 0.20 3.26
CA ILE A 157 -36.26 -0.37 4.62
C ILE A 157 -35.94 0.72 5.63
N VAL A 158 -36.69 0.71 6.73
CA VAL A 158 -36.75 1.79 7.71
C VAL A 158 -36.60 1.22 9.12
N ASN A 159 -35.60 1.69 9.88
CA ASN A 159 -35.42 1.33 11.28
C ASN A 159 -35.95 2.44 12.21
N THR A 160 -37.00 2.14 12.98
CA THR A 160 -37.72 3.11 13.81
C THR A 160 -37.05 3.32 15.19
N PRO A 161 -37.29 4.44 15.90
CA PRO A 161 -36.71 4.71 17.23
C PRO A 161 -37.05 3.70 18.34
N ASN A 162 -37.99 2.77 18.08
CA ASN A 162 -38.39 1.71 19.00
C ASN A 162 -37.69 0.37 18.73
N ASP A 163 -36.60 0.38 17.95
CA ASP A 163 -35.86 -0.81 17.49
C ASP A 163 -36.70 -1.81 16.66
N THR A 164 -37.77 -1.35 15.99
CA THR A 164 -38.54 -2.17 15.03
C THR A 164 -38.35 -1.68 13.60
N THR A 165 -38.31 -2.62 12.65
CA THR A 165 -38.19 -2.32 11.22
C THR A 165 -39.56 -2.15 10.57
N GLY A 166 -39.72 -1.13 9.74
CA GLY A 166 -40.75 -1.04 8.72
C GLY A 166 -40.14 -1.28 7.34
N ILE A 167 -40.90 -1.90 6.44
CA ILE A 167 -40.57 -1.91 5.01
C ILE A 167 -41.67 -1.14 4.27
N MET A 168 -41.22 -0.29 3.35
CA MET A 168 -42.05 0.53 2.48
C MET A 168 -41.85 0.05 1.04
N PHE A 169 -42.92 -0.50 0.48
CA PHE A 169 -42.99 -0.91 -0.91
C PHE A 169 -43.55 0.25 -1.73
N GLY A 170 -42.97 0.50 -2.91
CA GLY A 170 -43.66 1.28 -3.94
C GLY A 170 -44.86 0.48 -4.45
N ASP A 171 -45.97 1.15 -4.73
CA ASP A 171 -47.01 0.59 -5.60
C ASP A 171 -46.79 1.05 -7.05
N ILE A 172 -47.58 0.47 -7.97
CA ILE A 172 -47.51 0.73 -9.41
C ILE A 172 -47.87 2.17 -9.85
N ASP A 173 -48.24 3.04 -8.91
CA ASP A 173 -48.49 4.47 -9.16
C ASP A 173 -47.35 5.34 -8.58
N GLY A 174 -46.21 4.74 -8.18
CA GLY A 174 -45.08 5.42 -7.52
C GLY A 174 -45.33 5.80 -6.06
N ILE A 175 -46.40 5.28 -5.45
CA ILE A 175 -46.82 5.68 -4.11
C ILE A 175 -46.27 4.68 -3.08
N PHE A 176 -45.35 5.14 -2.23
CA PHE A 176 -44.92 4.35 -1.07
C PHE A 176 -46.07 4.25 -0.06
N THR A 177 -46.75 3.10 -0.04
CA THR A 177 -47.93 2.89 0.82
C THR A 177 -47.54 2.66 2.28
N SER A 178 -48.52 2.79 3.18
CA SER A 178 -48.28 2.88 4.63
C SER A 178 -47.52 1.68 5.21
N SER A 179 -46.34 1.95 5.78
CA SER A 179 -45.40 1.03 6.43
C SER A 179 -45.97 -0.31 6.88
N VAL A 180 -45.48 -1.41 6.31
CA VAL A 180 -45.61 -2.73 6.94
C VAL A 180 -44.57 -2.80 8.06
N ILE A 181 -45.01 -2.61 9.31
CA ILE A 181 -44.15 -2.73 10.50
C ILE A 181 -43.89 -4.22 10.75
N LEU A 182 -42.74 -4.71 10.31
CA LEU A 182 -42.25 -6.06 10.55
C LEU A 182 -41.57 -6.10 11.92
N SER A 183 -42.38 -6.25 12.96
CA SER A 183 -41.99 -6.29 14.37
C SER A 183 -41.21 -7.57 14.79
N ALA A 184 -40.53 -8.21 13.84
CA ALA A 184 -39.84 -9.49 13.97
C ALA A 184 -38.33 -9.42 13.63
N THR A 185 -37.91 -8.52 12.74
CA THR A 185 -36.48 -8.26 12.49
C THR A 185 -35.86 -7.54 13.70
N GLY A 186 -34.65 -7.96 14.07
CA GLY A 186 -34.06 -7.65 15.37
C GLY A 186 -33.58 -6.20 15.55
N ASN A 187 -33.21 -5.89 16.78
CA ASN A 187 -32.81 -4.54 17.18
C ASN A 187 -31.50 -4.10 16.46
N ASN A 188 -31.45 -2.84 16.03
CA ASN A 188 -30.29 -2.17 15.40
C ASN A 188 -29.70 -2.88 14.17
N LEU A 189 -30.37 -2.71 13.03
CA LEU A 189 -29.90 -3.09 11.70
C LEU A 189 -28.61 -2.38 11.29
N THR A 190 -27.67 -3.11 10.69
CA THR A 190 -26.40 -2.56 10.17
C THR A 190 -26.10 -2.88 8.71
N TRP A 191 -26.76 -3.87 8.10
CA TRP A 191 -26.58 -4.21 6.69
C TRP A 191 -27.78 -4.98 6.14
N ILE A 192 -28.04 -4.89 4.83
CA ILE A 192 -29.05 -5.67 4.10
C ILE A 192 -28.47 -6.22 2.79
N THR A 193 -29.10 -7.25 2.22
CA THR A 193 -28.78 -7.74 0.86
C THR A 193 -29.99 -8.46 0.25
N LEU A 194 -30.06 -8.47 -1.08
CA LEU A 194 -31.08 -9.17 -1.88
C LEU A 194 -30.45 -10.32 -2.67
N ASP A 195 -31.13 -11.46 -2.72
CA ASP A 195 -30.87 -12.60 -3.61
C ASP A 195 -32.10 -13.53 -3.63
N ASP A 196 -32.17 -14.51 -4.53
CA ASP A 196 -33.23 -15.53 -4.57
C ASP A 196 -32.93 -16.66 -3.56
N PHE A 197 -32.92 -16.34 -2.26
CA PHE A 197 -32.50 -17.26 -1.19
C PHE A 197 -33.29 -18.59 -1.17
N ASN A 198 -34.54 -18.59 -1.63
CA ASN A 198 -35.40 -19.77 -1.73
C ASN A 198 -35.43 -20.44 -3.13
N ASN A 199 -34.79 -19.87 -4.15
CA ASN A 199 -34.73 -20.37 -5.53
C ASN A 199 -36.14 -20.54 -6.16
N ASP A 200 -37.03 -19.55 -5.99
CA ASP A 200 -38.33 -19.45 -6.68
C ASP A 200 -38.42 -18.34 -7.75
N ALA A 201 -37.26 -17.81 -8.15
CA ALA A 201 -37.04 -16.77 -9.16
C ALA A 201 -37.58 -15.38 -8.77
N LYS A 202 -37.43 -15.01 -7.49
CA LYS A 202 -37.80 -13.71 -6.93
C LYS A 202 -36.74 -13.22 -5.96
N LEU A 203 -36.72 -11.92 -5.69
CA LEU A 203 -35.80 -11.34 -4.72
C LEU A 203 -36.33 -11.53 -3.29
N ASP A 204 -35.60 -12.33 -2.50
CA ASP A 204 -35.74 -12.45 -1.05
C ASP A 204 -34.76 -11.47 -0.36
N LEU A 205 -35.09 -11.10 0.88
CA LEU A 205 -34.36 -10.10 1.66
C LEU A 205 -33.65 -10.74 2.87
N ALA A 206 -32.34 -10.51 3.01
CA ALA A 206 -31.58 -10.84 4.21
C ALA A 206 -31.09 -9.57 4.93
N VAL A 207 -31.16 -9.56 6.27
CA VAL A 207 -30.88 -8.37 7.11
C VAL A 207 -30.04 -8.73 8.34
N VAL A 208 -29.06 -7.89 8.69
CA VAL A 208 -28.10 -8.13 9.79
C VAL A 208 -28.42 -7.25 11.01
N ASN A 209 -28.76 -7.88 12.13
CA ASN A 209 -29.23 -7.24 13.36
C ASN A 209 -28.12 -7.24 14.43
N GLN A 210 -27.45 -6.11 14.65
CA GLN A 210 -26.21 -6.05 15.44
C GLN A 210 -26.43 -6.17 16.96
N LYS A 211 -27.48 -5.57 17.54
CA LYS A 211 -27.75 -5.69 18.99
C LYS A 211 -28.09 -7.14 19.36
N ASP A 212 -28.84 -7.82 18.48
CA ASP A 212 -29.36 -9.16 18.73
C ASP A 212 -28.46 -10.28 18.20
N ASN A 213 -27.33 -9.93 17.58
CA ASN A 213 -26.32 -10.84 17.02
C ASN A 213 -26.93 -11.94 16.12
N ASN A 214 -27.87 -11.55 15.25
CA ASN A 214 -28.56 -12.49 14.37
C ASN A 214 -28.83 -11.91 12.98
N ILE A 215 -29.36 -12.76 12.10
CA ILE A 215 -29.72 -12.44 10.73
C ILE A 215 -31.19 -12.82 10.55
N GLY A 216 -31.98 -11.93 9.95
CA GLY A 216 -33.34 -12.23 9.50
C GLY A 216 -33.36 -12.48 8.00
N VAL A 217 -34.25 -13.37 7.53
CA VAL A 217 -34.55 -13.56 6.11
C VAL A 217 -36.07 -13.48 5.92
N LEU A 218 -36.49 -12.81 4.85
CA LEU A 218 -37.89 -12.55 4.50
C LEU A 218 -38.09 -12.85 3.02
N PHE A 219 -39.07 -13.70 2.69
CA PHE A 219 -39.24 -14.19 1.31
C PHE A 219 -40.15 -13.30 0.46
N GLY A 220 -39.75 -13.06 -0.79
CA GLY A 220 -40.44 -12.22 -1.76
C GLY A 220 -41.62 -12.92 -2.42
N TYR A 221 -42.73 -12.20 -2.55
CA TYR A 221 -43.87 -12.65 -3.36
C TYR A 221 -43.74 -12.26 -4.85
N GLY A 222 -42.72 -11.46 -5.23
CA GLY A 222 -42.43 -11.09 -6.62
C GLY A 222 -43.37 -9.99 -7.16
N ASN A 223 -43.84 -9.14 -6.25
CA ASN A 223 -44.87 -8.12 -6.48
C ASN A 223 -44.76 -6.93 -5.50
N GLY A 224 -43.56 -6.66 -4.98
CA GLY A 224 -43.39 -5.67 -3.91
C GLY A 224 -44.05 -6.07 -2.59
N SER A 225 -43.91 -7.34 -2.15
CA SER A 225 -44.32 -7.74 -0.80
C SER A 225 -43.53 -8.93 -0.26
N LEU A 226 -43.43 -9.02 1.08
CA LEU A 226 -42.58 -9.98 1.81
C LEU A 226 -43.40 -10.79 2.84
N ASN A 227 -42.92 -11.99 3.16
CA ASN A 227 -43.51 -12.90 4.16
C ASN A 227 -43.00 -12.67 5.60
N ASP A 228 -43.69 -13.23 6.60
CA ASP A 228 -43.25 -13.27 8.00
C ASP A 228 -41.88 -13.98 8.16
N GLN A 229 -41.04 -13.44 9.05
CA GLN A 229 -39.68 -13.93 9.34
C GLN A 229 -39.66 -15.41 9.78
N ILE A 230 -38.58 -16.12 9.41
CA ILE A 230 -38.23 -17.41 10.02
C ILE A 230 -36.77 -17.44 10.49
N THR A 231 -36.54 -18.01 11.69
CA THR A 231 -35.25 -17.95 12.41
C THR A 231 -34.80 -19.36 12.81
N PHE A 232 -33.63 -19.82 12.36
CA PHE A 232 -33.28 -21.25 12.31
C PHE A 232 -31.84 -21.62 12.69
N ASN A 233 -31.60 -22.94 12.87
CA ASN A 233 -30.31 -23.62 13.09
C ASN A 233 -30.38 -25.06 12.48
N VAL A 234 -29.40 -25.48 11.65
CA VAL A 234 -29.10 -26.87 11.10
C VAL A 234 -30.24 -27.65 10.34
N ASP A 235 -30.07 -28.59 9.38
CA ASP A 235 -28.99 -29.51 8.88
C ASP A 235 -29.40 -30.12 7.47
N LEU A 236 -28.62 -30.43 6.40
CA LEU A 236 -27.30 -29.95 5.88
C LEU A 236 -26.92 -30.31 4.38
N ASN A 237 -27.73 -30.89 3.45
CA ASN A 237 -27.23 -31.48 2.16
C ASN A 237 -28.04 -31.20 0.84
N GLY A 238 -27.61 -30.38 -0.13
CA GLY A 238 -26.25 -29.93 -0.46
C GLY A 238 -25.98 -29.90 -1.98
N ASP A 239 -26.62 -28.98 -2.71
CA ASP A 239 -26.80 -29.09 -4.17
C ASP A 239 -26.70 -27.77 -4.99
N LYS A 240 -27.08 -26.59 -4.46
CA LYS A 240 -26.85 -25.28 -5.12
C LYS A 240 -27.00 -24.13 -4.12
N ILE A 241 -25.91 -23.69 -3.48
CA ILE A 241 -26.02 -22.93 -2.23
C ILE A 241 -25.60 -21.46 -2.39
N ILE A 242 -26.56 -20.56 -2.18
CA ILE A 242 -26.31 -19.16 -1.83
C ILE A 242 -25.72 -19.12 -0.41
N ALA A 243 -24.62 -18.41 -0.22
CA ALA A 243 -23.93 -18.33 1.06
C ALA A 243 -23.81 -16.87 1.51
N LEU A 244 -24.26 -16.58 2.73
CA LEU A 244 -24.19 -15.25 3.32
C LEU A 244 -22.89 -15.11 4.13
N VAL A 245 -22.13 -14.04 3.86
CA VAL A 245 -20.85 -13.76 4.49
C VAL A 245 -20.99 -12.53 5.39
N VAL A 246 -20.63 -12.65 6.67
CA VAL A 246 -20.68 -11.57 7.66
C VAL A 246 -19.29 -11.26 8.20
N THR A 247 -18.91 -9.99 8.26
CA THR A 247 -17.62 -9.51 8.78
C THR A 247 -17.70 -9.21 10.29
N ASN A 248 -17.03 -10.03 11.10
CA ASN A 248 -17.02 -9.91 12.55
C ASN A 248 -15.87 -8.98 12.99
N LEU A 249 -16.08 -7.66 12.86
CA LEU A 249 -15.04 -6.62 13.00
C LEU A 249 -14.16 -6.74 14.25
N ASP A 250 -14.75 -7.00 15.42
CA ASP A 250 -14.00 -7.06 16.69
C ASP A 250 -13.53 -8.47 17.08
N ASP A 251 -14.19 -9.52 16.60
CA ASP A 251 -13.76 -10.92 16.76
C ASP A 251 -12.72 -11.35 15.71
N ASN A 252 -12.39 -10.49 14.74
CA ASN A 252 -11.28 -10.67 13.78
C ASN A 252 -11.47 -11.88 12.85
N SER A 253 -12.73 -12.14 12.50
CA SER A 253 -13.17 -13.30 11.71
C SER A 253 -14.26 -12.92 10.70
N ILE A 254 -14.60 -13.84 9.80
CA ILE A 254 -15.88 -13.84 9.11
C ILE A 254 -16.73 -15.03 9.56
N SER A 255 -18.04 -14.87 9.51
CA SER A 255 -19.00 -15.96 9.61
C SER A 255 -19.60 -16.23 8.23
N VAL A 256 -19.48 -17.46 7.74
CA VAL A 256 -20.16 -17.90 6.51
C VAL A 256 -21.33 -18.80 6.86
N LEU A 257 -22.51 -18.43 6.39
CA LEU A 257 -23.75 -19.18 6.54
C LEU A 257 -24.13 -19.74 5.18
N PHE A 258 -24.15 -21.07 5.05
CA PHE A 258 -24.48 -21.76 3.80
C PHE A 258 -26.00 -22.03 3.73
N GLY A 259 -26.68 -21.47 2.74
CA GLY A 259 -28.10 -21.67 2.49
C GLY A 259 -28.50 -23.13 2.20
N ASN A 260 -29.81 -23.40 2.21
CA ASN A 260 -30.41 -24.72 2.04
C ASN A 260 -31.30 -24.87 0.77
N GLN A 261 -31.48 -23.81 -0.04
CA GLN A 261 -32.43 -23.73 -1.19
C GLN A 261 -33.92 -23.81 -0.80
N ASP A 262 -34.24 -23.55 0.47
CA ASP A 262 -35.59 -23.26 0.97
C ASP A 262 -35.63 -21.90 1.68
N GLY A 263 -34.65 -21.04 1.40
CA GLY A 263 -34.45 -19.75 2.06
C GLY A 263 -33.90 -19.82 3.49
N THR A 264 -33.68 -21.03 4.03
CA THR A 264 -33.05 -21.21 5.35
C THR A 264 -31.53 -21.40 5.24
N PHE A 265 -30.82 -21.20 6.34
CA PHE A 265 -29.36 -21.24 6.40
C PHE A 265 -28.84 -22.25 7.43
N GLN A 266 -27.69 -22.86 7.13
CA GLN A 266 -26.90 -23.70 8.03
C GLN A 266 -26.22 -22.84 9.10
N ASN A 267 -25.78 -23.48 10.19
CA ASN A 267 -25.03 -22.81 11.25
C ASN A 267 -23.80 -22.10 10.69
N GLN A 268 -23.54 -20.89 11.19
CA GLN A 268 -22.34 -20.12 10.82
C GLN A 268 -21.06 -20.93 11.04
N THR A 269 -20.22 -20.99 9.99
CA THR A 269 -18.84 -21.47 10.09
C THR A 269 -17.92 -20.27 10.17
N VAL A 270 -17.13 -20.19 11.24
CA VAL A 270 -16.31 -19.01 11.56
C VAL A 270 -14.87 -19.21 11.07
N TYR A 271 -14.36 -18.26 10.29
CA TYR A 271 -13.01 -18.27 9.73
C TYR A 271 -12.22 -17.05 10.23
N ASN A 272 -11.04 -17.27 10.82
CA ASN A 272 -10.18 -16.19 11.33
C ASN A 272 -9.43 -15.51 10.18
N THR A 273 -9.96 -14.41 9.67
CA THR A 273 -9.43 -13.72 8.48
C THR A 273 -8.30 -12.74 8.78
N GLY A 274 -8.28 -12.15 9.98
CA GLY A 274 -7.28 -11.15 10.37
C GLY A 274 -7.92 -10.01 11.16
N THR A 275 -7.11 -9.10 11.71
CA THR A 275 -7.61 -8.09 12.66
C THR A 275 -8.45 -7.01 11.96
N GLY A 276 -9.69 -6.81 12.41
CA GLY A 276 -10.59 -5.79 11.88
C GLY A 276 -11.08 -5.97 10.44
N PRO A 277 -11.72 -7.10 10.07
CA PRO A 277 -12.39 -7.25 8.78
C PRO A 277 -13.58 -6.29 8.69
N SER A 278 -13.72 -5.58 7.57
CA SER A 278 -14.79 -4.59 7.37
C SER A 278 -15.75 -4.96 6.24
N PHE A 279 -15.23 -5.19 5.03
CA PHE A 279 -16.02 -5.58 3.86
C PHE A 279 -15.57 -6.92 3.29
N ALA A 280 -16.46 -7.61 2.60
CA ALA A 280 -16.18 -8.79 1.80
C ALA A 280 -16.85 -8.68 0.42
N VAL A 281 -16.27 -9.32 -0.58
CA VAL A 281 -16.87 -9.56 -1.91
C VAL A 281 -16.67 -11.03 -2.28
N SER A 282 -17.59 -11.60 -3.04
CA SER A 282 -17.49 -12.95 -3.60
C SER A 282 -17.31 -12.90 -5.11
N ASN A 283 -16.27 -13.55 -5.65
CA ASN A 283 -16.10 -13.77 -7.08
C ASN A 283 -15.12 -14.92 -7.36
N ASP A 284 -15.03 -15.42 -8.59
CA ASP A 284 -14.08 -16.49 -8.95
C ASP A 284 -12.66 -15.91 -9.11
N PHE A 285 -11.84 -16.04 -8.06
CA PHE A 285 -10.47 -15.51 -8.01
C PHE A 285 -9.41 -16.56 -8.45
N ASN A 286 -9.84 -17.73 -8.94
CA ASN A 286 -8.92 -18.83 -9.29
C ASN A 286 -9.18 -19.50 -10.67
N ASN A 287 -10.35 -19.25 -11.28
CA ASN A 287 -10.92 -19.86 -12.48
C ASN A 287 -11.15 -21.38 -12.36
N ASP A 288 -11.85 -21.78 -11.28
CA ASP A 288 -12.45 -23.10 -11.16
C ASP A 288 -14.00 -23.09 -11.25
N LYS A 289 -14.58 -21.90 -11.47
CA LYS A 289 -16.00 -21.60 -11.70
C LYS A 289 -16.86 -21.71 -10.44
N ILE A 290 -16.28 -21.28 -9.32
CA ILE A 290 -16.92 -21.17 -8.00
C ILE A 290 -16.55 -19.80 -7.40
N LEU A 291 -17.45 -19.24 -6.59
CA LEU A 291 -17.23 -17.96 -5.93
C LEU A 291 -16.34 -18.16 -4.69
N ASP A 292 -15.12 -17.64 -4.77
CA ASP A 292 -14.21 -17.45 -3.63
C ASP A 292 -14.63 -16.19 -2.85
N ILE A 293 -14.08 -15.97 -1.65
CA ILE A 293 -14.36 -14.77 -0.83
C ILE A 293 -13.07 -13.94 -0.68
N ALA A 294 -13.13 -12.65 -0.99
CA ALA A 294 -12.09 -11.68 -0.64
C ALA A 294 -12.58 -10.73 0.46
N VAL A 295 -11.82 -10.62 1.56
CA VAL A 295 -12.15 -9.83 2.75
C VAL A 295 -11.10 -8.73 2.96
N ILE A 296 -11.51 -7.49 3.24
CA ILE A 296 -10.60 -6.37 3.47
C ILE A 296 -10.55 -5.97 4.95
N HIS A 297 -9.35 -5.61 5.44
CA HIS A 297 -9.07 -5.38 6.85
C HIS A 297 -8.67 -3.93 7.14
N GLN A 298 -9.61 -3.13 7.63
CA GLN A 298 -9.42 -1.70 7.92
C GLN A 298 -8.37 -1.39 8.99
N ARG A 299 -8.08 -2.31 9.92
CA ARG A 299 -7.13 -2.06 11.02
C ARG A 299 -5.68 -2.35 10.66
N PHE A 300 -5.42 -3.15 9.62
CA PHE A 300 -4.08 -3.64 9.25
C PHE A 300 -3.72 -3.48 7.77
N ASN A 301 -4.66 -2.99 6.94
CA ASN A 301 -4.50 -2.72 5.51
C ASN A 301 -3.99 -3.94 4.75
N ASN A 302 -4.79 -5.00 4.79
CA ASN A 302 -4.58 -6.25 4.08
C ASN A 302 -5.90 -6.79 3.52
N VAL A 303 -5.77 -7.65 2.53
CA VAL A 303 -6.86 -8.41 1.90
C VAL A 303 -6.59 -9.88 2.09
N ASN A 304 -7.64 -10.63 2.37
CA ASN A 304 -7.60 -12.06 2.58
C ASN A 304 -8.52 -12.75 1.59
N ILE A 305 -7.94 -13.52 0.67
CA ILE A 305 -8.69 -14.38 -0.26
C ILE A 305 -8.81 -15.77 0.37
N LEU A 306 -10.04 -16.28 0.41
CA LEU A 306 -10.43 -17.58 0.92
C LEU A 306 -11.05 -18.37 -0.25
N PHE A 307 -10.41 -19.49 -0.62
CA PHE A 307 -10.82 -20.30 -1.78
C PHE A 307 -11.76 -21.44 -1.36
N ASP A 308 -12.86 -21.68 -2.08
CA ASP A 308 -13.83 -22.74 -1.73
C ASP A 308 -13.31 -24.13 -2.19
N ASN A 309 -13.23 -25.07 -1.25
CA ASN A 309 -12.78 -26.45 -1.49
C ASN A 309 -13.86 -27.38 -2.07
N ARG A 310 -14.98 -26.86 -2.60
CA ARG A 310 -16.15 -27.61 -3.14
C ARG A 310 -16.89 -28.46 -2.11
N ASN A 311 -16.67 -28.17 -0.83
CA ASN A 311 -17.11 -28.99 0.30
C ASN A 311 -17.73 -28.16 1.44
N LYS A 312 -18.09 -26.90 1.17
CA LYS A 312 -18.52 -25.89 2.16
C LYS A 312 -17.43 -25.52 3.17
N THR A 313 -16.16 -25.67 2.81
CA THR A 313 -15.03 -25.19 3.63
C THR A 313 -14.10 -24.32 2.79
N PHE A 314 -13.52 -23.31 3.43
CA PHE A 314 -12.45 -22.51 2.84
C PHE A 314 -11.10 -22.91 3.44
N GLU A 315 -10.12 -23.17 2.59
CA GLU A 315 -8.72 -23.41 2.99
C GLU A 315 -7.78 -22.51 2.16
N ASN A 316 -6.47 -22.55 2.47
CA ASN A 316 -5.43 -21.80 1.74
C ASN A 316 -5.68 -20.29 1.67
N GLN A 317 -6.07 -19.69 2.79
CA GLN A 317 -6.13 -18.24 3.00
C GLN A 317 -4.82 -17.56 2.55
N ILE A 318 -4.87 -16.72 1.52
CA ILE A 318 -3.73 -15.88 1.10
C ILE A 318 -3.94 -14.46 1.61
N THR A 319 -2.96 -13.93 2.35
CA THR A 319 -2.94 -12.55 2.84
C THR A 319 -2.08 -11.66 1.93
N TYR A 320 -2.72 -10.66 1.31
CA TYR A 320 -2.04 -9.62 0.55
C TYR A 320 -2.02 -8.32 1.37
N GLY A 321 -0.83 -7.80 1.67
CA GLY A 321 -0.70 -6.47 2.28
C GLY A 321 -0.98 -5.36 1.26
N ILE A 322 -1.65 -4.30 1.68
CA ILE A 322 -1.89 -3.08 0.90
C ILE A 322 -1.15 -1.92 1.57
N ALA A 323 -0.58 -1.01 0.78
CA ALA A 323 -0.10 0.27 1.30
C ALA A 323 -1.29 1.25 1.34
N GLY A 324 -1.48 1.89 2.49
CA GLY A 324 -2.66 2.70 2.81
C GLY A 324 -2.72 3.03 4.30
N SER A 325 -3.73 3.82 4.69
CA SER A 325 -4.13 4.01 6.10
C SER A 325 -5.49 3.39 6.46
N TRP A 326 -6.46 3.41 5.54
CA TRP A 326 -7.74 2.69 5.67
C TRP A 326 -8.16 2.07 4.33
N LEU A 327 -8.92 0.97 4.37
CA LEU A 327 -9.57 0.36 3.19
C LEU A 327 -11.07 0.65 3.25
N ASN A 328 -11.63 1.31 2.24
CA ASN A 328 -12.98 1.88 2.30
C ASN A 328 -14.03 1.09 1.48
N SER A 329 -13.64 0.46 0.38
CA SER A 329 -14.48 -0.46 -0.39
C SER A 329 -13.65 -1.43 -1.23
N ILE A 330 -14.29 -2.50 -1.70
CA ILE A 330 -13.73 -3.51 -2.59
C ILE A 330 -14.77 -3.84 -3.67
N MET A 331 -14.31 -4.08 -4.89
CA MET A 331 -15.07 -4.59 -6.01
C MET A 331 -14.25 -5.66 -6.75
N ALA A 332 -14.90 -6.61 -7.41
CA ALA A 332 -14.25 -7.69 -8.14
C ALA A 332 -14.89 -7.89 -9.52
N ASN A 333 -14.08 -7.79 -10.59
CA ASN A 333 -14.53 -7.86 -11.98
C ASN A 333 -13.34 -8.22 -12.91
N ASP A 334 -13.58 -8.63 -14.16
CA ASP A 334 -12.52 -8.96 -15.13
C ASP A 334 -11.97 -7.69 -15.81
N PHE A 335 -11.04 -7.01 -15.15
CA PHE A 335 -10.43 -5.77 -15.64
C PHE A 335 -9.31 -6.00 -16.69
N ASN A 336 -8.87 -7.24 -16.90
CA ASN A 336 -7.75 -7.59 -17.78
C ASN A 336 -8.15 -8.42 -19.02
N LYS A 337 -9.37 -8.97 -19.03
CA LYS A 337 -10.00 -9.83 -20.07
C LYS A 337 -9.34 -11.20 -20.23
N ASP A 338 -8.97 -11.85 -19.12
CA ASP A 338 -8.46 -13.23 -19.12
C ASP A 338 -9.44 -14.31 -18.62
N GLU A 339 -10.73 -13.96 -18.54
CA GLU A 339 -11.83 -14.79 -18.03
C GLU A 339 -11.71 -15.07 -16.52
N LYS A 340 -11.13 -14.14 -15.74
CA LYS A 340 -11.01 -14.24 -14.27
C LYS A 340 -11.45 -12.97 -13.57
N SER A 341 -11.76 -13.10 -12.28
CA SER A 341 -12.08 -11.95 -11.44
C SER A 341 -10.80 -11.36 -10.89
N ASP A 342 -10.53 -10.11 -11.22
CA ASP A 342 -9.54 -9.29 -10.52
C ASP A 342 -10.22 -8.49 -9.39
N MET A 343 -9.47 -7.69 -8.64
CA MET A 343 -10.04 -6.80 -7.62
C MET A 343 -9.59 -5.35 -7.79
N ALA A 344 -10.53 -4.43 -7.59
CA ALA A 344 -10.29 -3.00 -7.41
C ALA A 344 -10.66 -2.59 -5.98
N ILE A 345 -9.76 -1.90 -5.27
CA ILE A 345 -9.93 -1.52 -3.86
C ILE A 345 -9.70 -0.02 -3.66
N ASN A 346 -10.66 0.63 -2.99
CA ASN A 346 -10.58 2.03 -2.57
C ASN A 346 -9.79 2.12 -1.25
N VAL A 347 -8.67 2.83 -1.29
CA VAL A 347 -7.73 3.01 -0.17
C VAL A 347 -7.66 4.49 0.19
N VAL A 348 -7.86 4.80 1.47
CA VAL A 348 -7.69 6.16 2.02
C VAL A 348 -6.28 6.30 2.60
N GLY A 349 -5.45 7.14 1.96
CA GLY A 349 -4.07 7.43 2.35
C GLY A 349 -3.94 8.46 3.48
N LYS A 350 -2.71 8.69 3.97
CA LYS A 350 -2.42 9.53 5.16
C LYS A 350 -2.89 10.98 5.09
N ALA A 351 -3.17 11.48 3.89
CA ALA A 351 -3.68 12.83 3.62
C ALA A 351 -5.14 12.80 3.11
N HIS A 352 -5.90 11.77 3.49
CA HIS A 352 -7.30 11.51 3.10
C HIS A 352 -7.57 11.18 1.61
N LEU A 353 -6.53 11.23 0.78
CA LEU A 353 -6.56 10.87 -0.64
C LEU A 353 -7.14 9.46 -0.85
N VAL A 354 -8.15 9.33 -1.73
CA VAL A 354 -8.53 8.02 -2.27
C VAL A 354 -7.54 7.59 -3.36
N ASP A 355 -7.21 6.31 -3.34
CA ASP A 355 -6.30 5.62 -4.25
C ASP A 355 -6.90 4.25 -4.61
N CYS A 356 -6.71 3.82 -5.85
CA CYS A 356 -7.19 2.54 -6.35
C CYS A 356 -6.05 1.51 -6.36
N ARG A 357 -6.32 0.29 -5.89
CA ARG A 357 -5.38 -0.84 -5.95
C ARG A 357 -5.96 -2.00 -6.74
N TYR A 358 -5.19 -2.49 -7.71
CA TYR A 358 -5.56 -3.59 -8.60
C TYR A 358 -4.83 -4.88 -8.21
N TYR A 359 -5.54 -6.00 -8.18
CA TYR A 359 -4.95 -7.35 -8.02
C TYR A 359 -5.27 -8.22 -9.23
N ASP A 360 -4.20 -8.69 -9.88
CA ASP A 360 -4.21 -9.69 -10.97
C ASP A 360 -4.31 -11.11 -10.40
N SER A 361 -5.44 -11.77 -10.68
CA SER A 361 -5.73 -13.12 -10.19
C SER A 361 -4.94 -14.23 -10.90
N TYR A 362 -4.52 -14.02 -12.14
CA TYR A 362 -3.78 -15.00 -12.95
C TYR A 362 -2.31 -15.09 -12.56
N ASN A 363 -1.65 -13.95 -12.52
CA ASN A 363 -0.25 -13.82 -12.11
C ASN A 363 -0.11 -13.91 -10.59
N LYS A 364 -1.22 -13.91 -9.84
CA LYS A 364 -1.30 -13.83 -8.38
C LYS A 364 -0.48 -12.66 -7.85
N SER A 365 -0.52 -11.55 -8.58
CA SER A 365 0.44 -10.47 -8.42
C SER A 365 0.15 -9.64 -7.16
N ALA A 366 0.99 -8.64 -6.91
CA ALA A 366 0.74 -7.68 -5.85
C ALA A 366 -0.54 -6.87 -6.09
N PHE A 367 -1.11 -6.30 -5.02
CA PHE A 367 -1.97 -5.12 -5.18
C PHE A 367 -1.12 -3.96 -5.72
N THR A 368 -1.17 -3.73 -7.03
CA THR A 368 -0.43 -2.65 -7.68
C THR A 368 -1.10 -1.31 -7.41
N PHE A 369 -0.30 -0.25 -7.48
CA PHE A 369 -0.79 1.12 -7.40
C PHE A 369 -1.41 1.52 -8.74
N VAL A 370 -2.64 2.01 -8.74
CA VAL A 370 -3.34 2.44 -9.95
C VAL A 370 -3.32 3.96 -10.10
N CYS A 371 -3.87 4.72 -9.15
CA CYS A 371 -4.02 6.18 -9.29
C CYS A 371 -4.35 6.86 -7.95
N SER A 372 -3.58 7.89 -7.56
CA SER A 372 -3.91 8.77 -6.43
C SER A 372 -4.35 10.16 -6.87
N SER A 373 -5.06 10.85 -5.99
CA SER A 373 -5.57 12.20 -6.25
C SER A 373 -4.50 13.25 -6.61
N LEU A 374 -3.22 13.01 -6.26
CA LEU A 374 -2.06 13.90 -6.45
C LEU A 374 -0.92 13.30 -7.32
N GLY A 375 -1.26 12.39 -8.24
CA GLY A 375 -0.36 11.51 -9.00
C GLY A 375 1.02 12.07 -9.40
N GLU A 376 1.09 13.22 -10.09
CA GLU A 376 2.37 13.74 -10.62
C GLU A 376 3.40 14.15 -9.55
N ASN A 377 2.99 14.67 -8.40
CA ASN A 377 3.93 15.15 -7.38
C ASN A 377 4.28 14.07 -6.37
N ILE A 378 3.32 13.29 -5.87
CA ILE A 378 3.60 12.28 -4.85
C ILE A 378 4.41 11.12 -5.42
N ALA A 379 4.11 10.64 -6.64
CA ALA A 379 4.94 9.61 -7.28
C ALA A 379 6.37 10.09 -7.53
N LYS A 380 6.52 11.34 -7.99
CA LYS A 380 7.82 11.98 -8.25
C LYS A 380 8.63 12.21 -6.97
N MET A 381 7.97 12.54 -5.85
CA MET A 381 8.60 12.63 -4.52
C MET A 381 8.95 11.25 -3.94
N SER A 382 8.13 10.22 -4.19
CA SER A 382 8.44 8.85 -3.75
C SER A 382 9.58 8.22 -4.56
N GLU A 383 9.81 8.65 -5.81
CA GLU A 383 10.97 8.26 -6.61
C GLU A 383 12.29 8.96 -6.24
N GLU A 384 12.28 10.04 -5.45
CA GLU A 384 13.51 10.79 -5.16
C GLU A 384 14.50 9.99 -4.29
N LEU A 385 15.75 9.96 -4.73
CA LEU A 385 16.85 9.33 -3.98
C LEU A 385 17.40 10.33 -2.95
N ILE A 386 17.11 10.12 -1.66
CA ILE A 386 17.53 11.02 -0.57
C ILE A 386 18.64 10.36 0.24
N LEU A 387 19.85 10.93 0.21
CA LEU A 387 21.02 10.38 0.91
C LEU A 387 21.32 11.18 2.18
N TYR A 388 21.16 10.54 3.33
CA TYR A 388 21.64 11.06 4.61
C TYR A 388 23.13 10.75 4.75
N HIS A 389 23.99 11.78 4.77
CA HIS A 389 25.44 11.60 4.86
C HIS A 389 26.20 12.71 5.60
N TYR A 390 27.51 12.53 5.76
CA TYR A 390 28.43 13.64 6.00
C TYR A 390 29.62 13.53 5.04
N PRO A 391 30.29 14.65 4.67
CA PRO A 391 31.33 14.63 3.64
C PRO A 391 32.48 13.67 3.95
N GLN A 392 32.92 13.60 5.22
CA GLN A 392 34.11 12.83 5.61
C GLN A 392 33.86 11.34 5.91
N SER A 393 32.66 10.79 5.65
CA SER A 393 32.43 9.35 5.80
C SER A 393 32.94 8.60 4.55
N PRO A 394 33.87 7.63 4.68
CA PRO A 394 34.28 6.80 3.55
C PRO A 394 33.10 5.99 3.02
N PHE A 395 32.23 5.48 3.88
CA PHE A 395 31.02 4.77 3.46
C PHE A 395 30.01 5.68 2.74
N ALA A 396 30.03 7.00 2.98
CA ALA A 396 29.24 7.93 2.18
C ALA A 396 29.89 8.21 0.83
N GLU A 397 31.22 8.32 0.75
CA GLU A 397 31.92 8.44 -0.54
C GLU A 397 31.62 7.24 -1.44
N LYS A 398 31.62 6.02 -0.89
CA LYS A 398 31.19 4.79 -1.59
C LYS A 398 29.83 4.96 -2.29
N ILE A 399 28.84 5.57 -1.63
CA ILE A 399 27.52 5.79 -2.23
C ILE A 399 27.49 7.00 -3.17
N ARG A 400 28.19 8.10 -2.85
CA ARG A 400 28.30 9.26 -3.77
C ARG A 400 28.95 8.87 -5.11
N MET A 401 30.02 8.07 -5.08
CA MET A 401 30.65 7.55 -6.29
C MET A 401 29.74 6.59 -7.06
N ALA A 402 28.88 5.82 -6.38
CA ALA A 402 27.86 5.00 -7.03
C ALA A 402 26.78 5.84 -7.73
N MET A 403 26.34 6.94 -7.12
CA MET A 403 25.45 7.93 -7.75
C MET A 403 26.13 8.57 -8.98
N GLY A 404 27.42 8.90 -8.91
CA GLY A 404 28.20 9.47 -10.01
C GLY A 404 28.39 8.53 -11.19
N LEU A 405 28.81 7.28 -10.94
CA LEU A 405 28.93 6.24 -11.97
C LEU A 405 27.58 6.03 -12.69
N LYS A 406 26.48 5.93 -11.94
CA LYS A 406 25.12 5.80 -12.50
C LYS A 406 24.51 7.13 -13.01
N LYS A 407 25.24 8.25 -12.91
CA LYS A 407 24.84 9.61 -13.33
C LYS A 407 23.47 10.06 -12.77
N LEU A 408 23.21 9.76 -11.51
CA LEU A 408 21.91 9.96 -10.88
C LEU A 408 21.73 11.39 -10.35
N ASN A 409 20.48 11.87 -10.41
CA ASN A 409 20.01 13.01 -9.62
C ASN A 409 19.63 12.51 -8.22
N TRP A 410 20.11 13.17 -7.16
CA TRP A 410 19.78 12.80 -5.77
C TRP A 410 19.78 14.02 -4.83
N ARG A 411 19.08 13.85 -3.71
CA ARG A 411 18.92 14.85 -2.65
C ARG A 411 19.93 14.61 -1.53
N SER A 412 20.67 15.64 -1.14
CA SER A 412 21.69 15.58 -0.10
C SER A 412 21.16 16.12 1.22
N VAL A 413 21.11 15.25 2.25
CA VAL A 413 20.90 15.66 3.65
C VAL A 413 22.22 15.49 4.40
N THR A 414 22.83 16.62 4.78
CA THR A 414 23.99 16.59 5.68
C THR A 414 23.54 16.35 7.12
N VAL A 415 24.12 15.36 7.79
CA VAL A 415 23.84 15.01 9.19
C VAL A 415 25.09 15.01 10.06
N ASP A 416 24.93 15.22 11.37
CA ASP A 416 26.03 15.20 12.31
C ASP A 416 26.77 13.86 12.38
N ARG A 417 28.09 13.93 12.61
CA ARG A 417 28.95 12.73 12.72
C ARG A 417 28.65 11.89 13.96
N VAL A 418 28.08 12.52 14.99
CA VAL A 418 27.71 11.95 16.28
C VAL A 418 26.25 12.33 16.58
N PRO A 419 25.38 11.36 16.92
CA PRO A 419 24.01 11.59 17.41
C PRO A 419 23.88 12.52 18.64
N PRO A 420 22.70 13.12 18.89
CA PRO A 420 21.38 12.80 18.31
C PRO A 420 21.16 13.31 16.89
N ARG A 421 20.39 12.57 16.09
CA ARG A 421 19.87 12.96 14.76
C ARG A 421 18.34 12.85 14.76
N SER A 422 17.67 13.82 15.35
CA SER A 422 16.24 13.79 15.72
C SER A 422 15.30 13.14 14.71
N HIS A 423 15.43 13.48 13.42
CA HIS A 423 14.49 13.05 12.39
C HIS A 423 14.91 11.71 11.77
N LEU A 424 16.20 11.53 11.50
CA LEU A 424 16.72 10.28 10.95
C LEU A 424 16.56 9.11 11.94
N GLU A 425 16.72 9.34 13.25
CA GLU A 425 16.55 8.29 14.26
C GLU A 425 15.10 7.80 14.39
N ILE A 426 14.11 8.64 14.07
CA ILE A 426 12.71 8.22 13.94
C ILE A 426 12.54 7.32 12.71
N LEU A 427 13.05 7.76 11.55
CA LEU A 427 12.94 7.03 10.28
C LEU A 427 13.68 5.68 10.30
N THR A 428 14.85 5.59 10.94
CA THR A 428 15.65 4.37 11.01
C THR A 428 15.33 3.47 12.20
N GLY A 429 14.34 3.84 13.03
CA GLY A 429 14.05 3.15 14.30
C GLY A 429 15.25 3.08 15.26
N GLY A 430 16.15 4.06 15.18
CA GLY A 430 17.36 4.12 15.99
C GLY A 430 18.63 3.50 15.39
N TYR A 431 18.66 3.04 14.12
CA TYR A 431 19.92 2.64 13.48
C TYR A 431 20.82 3.88 13.19
N ARG A 432 22.07 3.83 13.67
CA ARG A 432 22.96 5.01 13.81
C ARG A 432 24.10 5.13 12.76
N ARG A 433 24.28 4.15 11.87
CA ARG A 433 25.34 4.20 10.83
C ARG A 433 24.96 5.16 9.71
N ILE A 434 25.96 5.66 8.98
CA ILE A 434 25.82 6.64 7.90
C ILE A 434 26.76 6.24 6.75
N PRO A 435 26.27 6.15 5.50
CA PRO A 435 25.01 6.69 4.99
C PRO A 435 23.79 5.80 5.22
N VAL A 436 22.62 6.42 5.02
CA VAL A 436 21.30 5.80 4.85
C VAL A 436 20.69 6.42 3.59
N LEU A 437 20.05 5.60 2.75
CA LEU A 437 19.25 6.08 1.61
C LEU A 437 17.76 6.02 1.99
N GLN A 438 17.04 7.11 1.78
CA GLN A 438 15.59 7.17 1.78
C GLN A 438 15.07 7.23 0.34
N VAL A 439 13.94 6.58 0.09
CA VAL A 439 13.15 6.67 -1.15
C VAL A 439 11.69 6.69 -0.72
N GLY A 440 11.03 7.85 -0.80
CA GLY A 440 9.72 8.05 -0.16
C GLY A 440 9.74 7.70 1.34
N ALA A 441 8.99 6.66 1.71
CA ALA A 441 8.88 6.12 3.08
C ALA A 441 9.67 4.80 3.30
N ASP A 442 10.62 4.49 2.41
CA ASP A 442 11.49 3.30 2.48
C ASP A 442 12.93 3.70 2.79
N ILE A 443 13.46 3.14 3.87
CA ILE A 443 14.72 3.54 4.51
C ILE A 443 15.73 2.40 4.41
N TYR A 444 16.65 2.50 3.45
CA TYR A 444 17.65 1.48 3.14
C TYR A 444 18.92 1.69 3.95
N CYS A 445 19.19 0.74 4.85
CA CYS A 445 20.33 0.76 5.74
C CYS A 445 21.49 -0.08 5.19
N ASP A 446 22.72 0.41 5.41
CA ASP A 446 24.00 -0.16 4.96
C ASP A 446 24.31 -0.05 3.45
N THR A 447 25.57 0.29 3.15
CA THR A 447 26.07 0.51 1.79
C THR A 447 25.95 -0.70 0.86
N HIS A 448 26.00 -1.93 1.39
CA HIS A 448 25.85 -3.14 0.58
C HIS A 448 24.42 -3.32 0.05
N LEU A 449 23.42 -2.90 0.83
CA LEU A 449 22.04 -2.89 0.38
C LEU A 449 21.78 -1.70 -0.53
N ILE A 450 22.23 -0.50 -0.16
CA ILE A 450 22.06 0.73 -0.96
C ILE A 450 22.57 0.54 -2.40
N ILE A 451 23.75 -0.08 -2.61
CA ILE A 451 24.27 -0.39 -3.96
C ILE A 451 23.29 -1.27 -4.77
N ARG A 452 22.70 -2.29 -4.14
CA ARG A 452 21.72 -3.20 -4.77
C ARG A 452 20.39 -2.48 -5.05
N THR A 453 19.94 -1.63 -4.14
CA THR A 453 18.75 -0.78 -4.32
C THR A 453 18.94 0.21 -5.46
N LEU A 454 20.12 0.82 -5.62
CA LEU A 454 20.40 1.72 -6.75
C LEU A 454 20.39 1.01 -8.10
N ASP A 455 20.85 -0.24 -8.19
CA ASP A 455 20.68 -1.05 -9.40
C ASP A 455 19.22 -1.43 -9.65
N ARG A 456 18.47 -1.83 -8.61
CA ARG A 456 17.03 -2.17 -8.71
C ARG A 456 16.18 -0.97 -9.16
N LEU A 457 16.40 0.21 -8.59
CA LEU A 457 15.59 1.41 -8.85
C LEU A 457 16.01 2.15 -10.13
N ARG A 458 17.22 1.91 -10.65
CA ARG A 458 17.77 2.59 -11.84
C ARG A 458 18.46 1.57 -12.78
N PRO A 459 17.70 0.62 -13.36
CA PRO A 459 18.24 -0.44 -14.22
C PRO A 459 18.79 0.07 -15.55
N ASN A 460 18.27 1.21 -16.04
CA ASN A 460 18.71 1.85 -17.29
C ASN A 460 20.05 2.61 -17.16
N ALA A 461 20.62 2.69 -15.96
CA ALA A 461 21.95 3.24 -15.71
C ALA A 461 22.95 2.09 -15.42
N PRO A 462 24.25 2.24 -15.71
CA PRO A 462 25.23 1.13 -15.66
C PRO A 462 25.15 0.30 -14.37
N THR A 463 25.12 -1.02 -14.52
CA THR A 463 24.93 -1.97 -13.41
C THR A 463 26.18 -2.03 -12.53
N LEU A 464 26.03 -1.72 -11.24
CA LEU A 464 27.11 -1.82 -10.25
C LEU A 464 27.45 -3.29 -9.95
N LEU A 465 26.44 -4.15 -9.89
CA LEU A 465 26.56 -5.58 -9.59
C LEU A 465 26.56 -6.47 -10.86
N SER A 466 27.17 -5.96 -11.94
CA SER A 466 27.41 -6.71 -13.19
C SER A 466 28.14 -8.04 -12.96
N ASN A 467 29.22 -8.01 -12.16
CA ASN A 467 29.96 -9.21 -11.79
C ASN A 467 29.34 -9.94 -10.58
N ARG A 468 29.15 -11.26 -10.69
CA ARG A 468 28.75 -12.10 -9.54
C ARG A 468 29.78 -12.08 -8.39
N MET A 469 31.06 -11.83 -8.69
CA MET A 469 32.13 -11.68 -7.69
C MET A 469 32.17 -10.30 -7.03
N ALA A 470 31.46 -9.29 -7.55
CA ALA A 470 31.51 -7.94 -7.01
C ALA A 470 31.02 -7.89 -5.55
N GLN A 471 29.85 -8.46 -5.25
CA GLN A 471 29.30 -8.43 -3.89
C GLN A 471 30.21 -9.11 -2.84
N PRO A 472 30.74 -10.34 -3.05
CA PRO A 472 31.72 -10.94 -2.13
C PRO A 472 33.02 -10.15 -1.98
N LEU A 473 33.57 -9.58 -3.06
CA LEU A 473 34.82 -8.82 -3.00
C LEU A 473 34.65 -7.46 -2.32
N CYS A 474 33.52 -6.79 -2.51
CA CYS A 474 33.15 -5.61 -1.73
C CYS A 474 33.13 -5.94 -0.23
N TRP A 475 32.44 -7.03 0.15
CA TRP A 475 32.30 -7.46 1.53
C TRP A 475 33.64 -7.80 2.19
N TRP A 476 34.49 -8.55 1.48
CA TRP A 476 35.85 -8.86 1.90
C TRP A 476 36.68 -7.59 2.13
N TRP A 477 36.65 -6.65 1.19
CA TRP A 477 37.44 -5.42 1.27
C TRP A 477 36.99 -4.52 2.43
N ASP A 478 35.68 -4.28 2.59
CA ASP A 478 35.16 -3.51 3.73
C ASP A 478 35.53 -4.15 5.07
N LYS A 479 35.27 -5.46 5.25
CA LYS A 479 35.54 -6.16 6.53
C LYS A 479 37.04 -6.37 6.80
N THR A 480 37.94 -6.25 5.83
CA THR A 480 39.41 -6.40 6.03
C THR A 480 40.19 -5.08 6.02
N MET A 481 39.94 -4.17 5.07
CA MET A 481 40.72 -2.94 4.92
C MET A 481 40.19 -1.78 5.77
N PHE A 482 38.88 -1.70 6.07
CA PHE A 482 38.36 -0.62 6.93
C PHE A 482 38.90 -0.67 8.37
N PRO A 483 39.01 -1.84 9.05
CA PRO A 483 39.63 -1.91 10.38
C PRO A 483 41.10 -1.47 10.40
N LEU A 484 41.85 -1.77 9.33
CA LEU A 484 43.26 -1.36 9.19
C LEU A 484 43.38 0.15 8.97
N LEU A 485 42.55 0.73 8.08
CA LEU A 485 42.41 2.18 7.91
C LEU A 485 42.07 2.87 9.23
N PHE A 486 41.13 2.32 10.01
CA PHE A 486 40.70 2.91 11.28
C PHE A 486 41.81 2.89 12.33
N LYS A 487 42.54 1.78 12.49
CA LYS A 487 43.73 1.74 13.35
C LYS A 487 44.81 2.72 12.91
N LEU A 488 45.10 2.78 11.60
CA LEU A 488 46.08 3.71 11.02
C LEU A 488 45.71 5.18 11.28
N LEU A 489 44.42 5.52 11.19
CA LEU A 489 43.88 6.83 11.56
C LEU A 489 44.14 7.19 13.02
N ILE A 490 43.88 6.27 13.95
CA ILE A 490 44.17 6.50 15.38
C ILE A 490 45.69 6.62 15.63
N GLY A 491 46.52 5.76 15.03
CA GLY A 491 47.98 5.82 15.19
C GLY A 491 48.64 7.08 14.63
N LEU A 492 48.23 7.55 13.44
CA LEU A 492 48.81 8.72 12.78
C LEU A 492 48.21 10.07 13.20
N ARG A 493 46.98 10.09 13.75
CA ARG A 493 46.19 11.31 13.99
C ARG A 493 45.34 11.31 15.26
N GLY A 494 45.40 10.30 16.13
CA GLY A 494 44.52 10.18 17.30
C GLY A 494 44.58 11.38 18.27
N ASP A 495 45.72 12.09 18.29
CA ASP A 495 45.97 13.34 19.00
C ASP A 495 45.27 14.58 18.40
N LYS A 496 44.79 14.49 17.16
CA LYS A 496 44.16 15.57 16.37
C LYS A 496 42.67 15.33 16.08
N LEU A 497 42.10 14.20 16.52
CA LEU A 497 40.70 13.86 16.29
C LEU A 497 39.78 14.51 17.34
N PRO A 498 38.52 14.88 16.99
CA PRO A 498 37.59 15.47 17.94
C PRO A 498 37.30 14.51 19.11
N ARG A 499 37.49 15.00 20.33
CA ARG A 499 37.37 14.18 21.55
C ARG A 499 35.99 13.56 21.71
N GLU A 500 34.93 14.32 21.45
CA GLU A 500 33.54 13.85 21.50
C GLU A 500 33.27 12.70 20.51
N TRP A 501 33.92 12.72 19.34
CA TRP A 501 33.85 11.64 18.36
C TRP A 501 34.61 10.40 18.84
N LEU A 502 35.80 10.56 19.45
CA LEU A 502 36.51 9.44 20.08
C LEU A 502 35.69 8.84 21.24
N ASP A 503 35.09 9.67 22.08
CA ASP A 503 34.27 9.25 23.22
C ASP A 503 32.93 8.60 22.78
N ASP A 504 32.33 8.99 21.65
CA ASP A 504 31.22 8.25 21.02
C ASP A 504 31.70 6.90 20.50
N ARG A 505 32.79 6.84 19.72
CA ARG A 505 33.32 5.57 19.18
C ARG A 505 33.72 4.59 20.28
N GLN A 506 34.30 5.06 21.38
CA GLN A 506 34.75 4.19 22.47
C GLN A 506 33.59 3.44 23.16
N LYS A 507 32.38 4.03 23.20
CA LYS A 507 31.17 3.40 23.77
C LYS A 507 30.69 2.19 22.98
N PHE A 508 30.96 2.14 21.67
CA PHE A 508 30.48 1.08 20.77
C PHE A 508 31.61 0.17 20.24
N ALA A 509 32.86 0.50 20.55
CA ALA A 509 34.04 -0.32 20.33
C ALA A 509 34.91 -0.43 21.60
N PRO A 510 34.38 -0.79 22.78
CA PRO A 510 35.14 -0.86 24.04
C PRO A 510 36.33 -1.84 23.99
N GLN A 511 36.30 -2.80 23.06
CA GLN A 511 37.37 -3.76 22.77
C GLN A 511 38.51 -3.21 21.91
N ILE A 512 38.42 -1.98 21.40
CA ILE A 512 39.46 -1.30 20.62
C ILE A 512 39.99 -0.11 21.42
N SER A 513 41.31 -0.02 21.61
CA SER A 513 41.91 1.20 22.15
C SER A 513 41.87 2.31 21.10
N LEU A 514 41.26 3.45 21.44
CA LEU A 514 41.28 4.66 20.62
C LEU A 514 42.40 5.62 20.98
N LYS A 515 43.40 5.18 21.76
CA LYS A 515 44.61 5.95 22.05
C LYS A 515 45.60 5.87 20.89
N LYS A 516 46.22 7.00 20.56
CA LYS A 516 47.27 7.10 19.55
C LYS A 516 48.42 6.14 19.86
N ASP A 517 49.04 6.28 21.03
CA ASP A 517 50.22 5.53 21.47
C ASP A 517 50.04 4.00 21.38
N ASP A 518 48.83 3.49 21.56
CA ASP A 518 48.54 2.04 21.49
C ASP A 518 48.51 1.55 20.04
N ASN A 519 48.05 2.38 19.10
CA ASN A 519 47.95 2.05 17.66
C ASN A 519 49.22 2.46 16.88
N GLU A 520 49.96 3.47 17.35
CA GLU A 520 51.19 3.96 16.70
C GLU A 520 52.29 2.89 16.66
N LYS A 521 52.35 2.03 17.68
CA LYS A 521 53.24 0.86 17.75
C LYS A 521 52.89 -0.21 16.71
N ASP A 522 51.62 -0.34 16.35
CA ASP A 522 51.11 -1.32 15.38
C ASP A 522 51.33 -0.87 13.92
N ILE A 523 51.70 0.39 13.65
CA ILE A 523 51.80 0.94 12.27
C ILE A 523 52.63 0.07 11.31
N PRO A 524 53.80 -0.49 11.67
CA PRO A 524 54.54 -1.38 10.78
C PRO A 524 53.79 -2.67 10.41
N LEU A 525 53.03 -3.24 11.36
CA LEU A 525 52.21 -4.44 11.15
C LEU A 525 50.97 -4.12 10.31
N ILE A 526 50.32 -2.98 10.58
CA ILE A 526 49.19 -2.47 9.81
C ILE A 526 49.63 -2.23 8.36
N ALA A 527 50.77 -1.56 8.14
CA ALA A 527 51.33 -1.32 6.82
C ALA A 527 51.72 -2.64 6.11
N GLN A 528 52.29 -3.62 6.82
CA GLN A 528 52.55 -4.95 6.26
C GLN A 528 51.26 -5.63 5.76
N GLN A 529 50.20 -5.61 6.57
CA GLN A 529 48.92 -6.22 6.24
C GLN A 529 48.26 -5.49 5.06
N MET A 530 48.16 -4.17 5.10
CA MET A 530 47.59 -3.35 4.02
C MET A 530 48.34 -3.52 2.70
N ASN A 531 49.69 -3.59 2.72
CA ASN A 531 50.46 -3.84 1.50
C ASN A 531 50.17 -5.21 0.87
N ALA A 532 49.79 -6.24 1.64
CA ALA A 532 49.38 -7.53 1.07
C ALA A 532 48.03 -7.43 0.31
N HIS A 533 47.04 -6.75 0.89
CA HIS A 533 45.75 -6.48 0.22
C HIS A 533 45.94 -5.59 -1.02
N LEU A 534 46.79 -4.56 -0.93
CA LEU A 534 47.12 -3.66 -2.03
C LEU A 534 47.89 -4.37 -3.16
N ALA A 535 48.78 -5.31 -2.83
CA ALA A 535 49.46 -6.13 -3.84
C ALA A 535 48.44 -6.90 -4.70
N TRP A 536 47.42 -7.50 -4.08
CA TRP A 536 46.39 -8.22 -4.82
C TRP A 536 45.58 -7.29 -5.72
N LEU A 537 45.11 -6.15 -5.18
CA LEU A 537 44.34 -5.17 -5.97
C LEU A 537 45.16 -4.58 -7.12
N VAL A 538 46.42 -4.20 -6.90
CA VAL A 538 47.25 -3.57 -7.92
C VAL A 538 47.74 -4.60 -8.95
N ASN A 539 47.81 -5.89 -8.60
CA ASN A 539 48.07 -6.97 -9.56
C ASN A 539 46.83 -7.35 -10.40
N MET A 540 45.61 -7.02 -9.97
CA MET A 540 44.42 -7.10 -10.84
C MET A 540 44.46 -6.10 -12.01
N LEU A 541 45.45 -5.20 -12.05
CA LEU A 541 45.71 -4.23 -13.12
C LEU A 541 47.00 -4.56 -13.90
N ASP A 542 47.52 -5.79 -13.86
CA ASP A 542 48.76 -6.20 -14.56
C ASP A 542 48.60 -6.47 -16.07
N ASP A 543 47.36 -6.51 -16.58
CA ASP A 543 47.04 -6.70 -18.01
C ASP A 543 46.53 -5.41 -18.68
N ASP A 544 46.94 -4.26 -18.16
CA ASP A 544 46.58 -2.90 -18.61
C ASP A 544 45.06 -2.60 -18.66
N ARG A 545 44.23 -3.39 -17.96
CA ARG A 545 42.77 -3.18 -17.89
C ARG A 545 42.38 -1.86 -17.23
N GLU A 546 41.21 -1.33 -17.61
CA GLU A 546 40.72 -0.06 -17.07
C GLU A 546 40.12 -0.18 -15.66
N PHE A 547 39.45 -1.31 -15.37
CA PHE A 547 38.66 -1.55 -14.15
C PHE A 547 38.89 -2.96 -13.59
N LEU A 548 38.72 -3.14 -12.27
CA LEU A 548 39.21 -4.32 -11.55
C LEU A 548 38.58 -5.65 -12.01
N LEU A 549 37.26 -5.70 -12.24
CA LEU A 549 36.53 -6.96 -12.51
C LEU A 549 36.21 -7.20 -14.00
N GLU A 550 35.42 -6.33 -14.63
CA GLU A 550 35.01 -6.49 -16.04
C GLU A 550 36.10 -6.08 -17.04
N GLY A 551 37.18 -5.45 -16.56
CA GLY A 551 38.28 -4.94 -17.38
C GLY A 551 37.95 -3.66 -18.14
N SER A 552 36.88 -3.65 -18.95
CA SER A 552 36.43 -2.53 -19.78
C SER A 552 35.23 -1.75 -19.22
N SER A 553 34.70 -2.15 -18.06
CA SER A 553 33.56 -1.49 -17.39
C SER A 553 33.78 -1.43 -15.88
N PRO A 554 33.37 -0.34 -15.19
CA PRO A 554 33.48 -0.24 -13.75
C PRO A 554 32.45 -1.12 -13.03
N SER A 555 32.76 -1.51 -11.79
CA SER A 555 31.91 -2.32 -10.93
C SER A 555 31.73 -1.71 -9.53
N ALA A 556 30.81 -2.26 -8.73
CA ALA A 556 30.70 -1.96 -7.30
C ALA A 556 32.01 -2.18 -6.54
N PHE A 557 32.85 -3.11 -7.00
CA PHE A 557 34.14 -3.40 -6.38
C PHE A 557 35.17 -2.29 -6.66
N ASP A 558 35.14 -1.64 -7.82
CA ASP A 558 36.00 -0.48 -8.08
C ASP A 558 35.70 0.68 -7.11
N ILE A 559 34.42 0.95 -6.88
CA ILE A 559 33.97 1.98 -5.92
C ILE A 559 34.28 1.58 -4.46
N THR A 560 34.09 0.30 -4.13
CA THR A 560 34.37 -0.24 -2.78
C THR A 560 35.88 -0.36 -2.50
N ALA A 561 36.71 -0.52 -3.52
CA ALA A 561 38.14 -0.31 -3.39
C ALA A 561 38.46 1.19 -3.15
N TYR A 562 37.90 2.06 -3.99
CA TYR A 562 38.23 3.48 -4.05
C TYR A 562 37.98 4.22 -2.72
N HIS A 563 36.80 4.12 -2.10
CA HIS A 563 36.43 4.99 -0.96
C HIS A 563 37.36 4.86 0.27
N ILE A 564 37.90 3.67 0.53
CA ILE A 564 38.86 3.41 1.60
C ILE A 564 40.24 4.01 1.27
N LEU A 565 40.65 3.97 0.00
CA LEU A 565 41.92 4.54 -0.46
C LEU A 565 41.85 6.08 -0.60
N TRP A 566 40.69 6.61 -0.99
CA TRP A 566 40.33 8.02 -0.93
C TRP A 566 40.43 8.55 0.51
N ALA A 567 39.96 7.78 1.49
CA ALA A 567 40.08 8.14 2.89
C ALA A 567 41.55 8.17 3.38
N MET A 568 42.44 7.33 2.83
CA MET A 568 43.88 7.42 3.09
C MET A 568 44.49 8.67 2.45
N LYS A 569 44.26 8.87 1.14
CA LYS A 569 44.75 10.02 0.36
C LYS A 569 44.38 11.34 1.05
N ASN A 570 43.15 11.47 1.55
CA ASN A 570 42.65 12.70 2.18
C ASN A 570 43.10 12.94 3.64
N ASN A 571 43.63 11.94 4.36
CA ASN A 571 44.03 12.10 5.78
C ASN A 571 45.55 12.00 6.02
N PHE A 572 46.29 11.29 5.16
CA PHE A 572 47.71 10.99 5.35
C PHE A 572 48.49 10.93 4.01
N GLU A 573 48.17 11.79 3.02
CA GLU A 573 48.69 11.66 1.65
C GLU A 573 50.21 11.42 1.56
N GLN A 574 51.01 12.06 2.42
CA GLN A 574 52.46 11.84 2.45
C GLN A 574 52.84 10.52 3.16
N GLU A 575 52.40 10.31 4.41
CA GLU A 575 52.75 9.09 5.15
C GLU A 575 52.24 7.81 4.46
N THR A 576 51.15 7.91 3.69
CA THR A 576 50.62 6.81 2.90
C THR A 576 51.56 6.42 1.75
N LYS A 577 52.24 7.39 1.10
CA LYS A 577 53.25 7.10 0.05
C LYS A 577 54.47 6.38 0.62
N ASP A 578 54.88 6.77 1.83
CA ASP A 578 56.06 6.23 2.50
C ASP A 578 55.80 4.83 3.09
N LEU A 579 54.57 4.55 3.56
CA LEU A 579 54.19 3.27 4.17
C LEU A 579 53.62 2.24 3.18
N LEU A 580 52.92 2.68 2.13
CA LEU A 580 52.14 1.81 1.22
C LEU A 580 52.57 2.00 -0.24
N PRO A 581 53.78 1.55 -0.64
CA PRO A 581 54.39 1.85 -1.93
C PRO A 581 53.58 1.41 -3.16
N TYR A 582 52.65 0.45 -3.04
CA TYR A 582 51.72 0.10 -4.11
C TYR A 582 50.88 1.30 -4.60
N LEU A 583 50.61 2.27 -3.72
CA LEU A 583 49.82 3.47 -4.04
C LEU A 583 50.60 4.55 -4.82
N THR A 584 51.92 4.36 -5.04
CA THR A 584 52.73 5.24 -5.89
C THR A 584 52.92 4.71 -7.31
N GLN A 585 52.41 3.51 -7.62
CA GLN A 585 52.54 2.89 -8.93
C GLN A 585 51.64 3.58 -9.97
N ALA A 586 52.17 3.82 -11.18
CA ALA A 586 51.47 4.54 -12.24
C ALA A 586 50.11 3.90 -12.62
N LYS A 587 50.02 2.57 -12.71
CA LYS A 587 48.77 1.84 -12.95
C LYS A 587 47.73 2.06 -11.84
N PHE A 588 48.14 2.10 -10.58
CA PHE A 588 47.25 2.41 -9.46
C PHE A 588 46.72 3.84 -9.55
N ILE A 589 47.61 4.83 -9.75
CA ILE A 589 47.24 6.24 -9.85
C ILE A 589 46.25 6.43 -11.02
N SER A 590 46.55 5.84 -12.17
CA SER A 590 45.70 5.88 -13.36
C SER A 590 44.30 5.27 -13.13
N TRP A 591 44.20 4.14 -12.43
CA TRP A 591 42.91 3.57 -12.02
C TRP A 591 42.19 4.46 -11.00
N PHE A 592 42.89 4.91 -9.95
CA PHE A 592 42.29 5.73 -8.89
C PHE A 592 41.69 7.03 -9.42
N ASP A 593 42.44 7.72 -10.28
CA ASP A 593 41.99 8.98 -10.88
C ASP A 593 40.90 8.75 -11.97
N ARG A 594 40.86 7.56 -12.63
CA ARG A 594 39.69 7.13 -13.44
C ARG A 594 38.43 7.00 -12.59
N ILE A 595 38.50 6.33 -11.43
CA ILE A 595 37.31 6.19 -10.55
C ILE A 595 36.87 7.55 -10.02
N ALA A 596 37.81 8.40 -9.59
CA ALA A 596 37.51 9.76 -9.14
C ALA A 596 36.77 10.61 -10.20
N ALA A 597 37.08 10.40 -11.49
CA ALA A 597 36.47 11.13 -12.59
C ALA A 597 34.96 10.84 -12.82
N PHE A 598 34.38 9.82 -12.18
CA PHE A 598 32.92 9.63 -12.16
C PHE A 598 32.19 10.71 -11.35
N GLY A 599 32.88 11.39 -10.43
CA GLY A 599 32.27 12.38 -9.55
C GLY A 599 31.15 11.81 -8.69
N HIS A 600 30.20 12.67 -8.31
CA HIS A 600 29.12 12.34 -7.35
C HIS A 600 27.71 12.43 -7.93
N GLY A 601 27.56 12.58 -9.25
CA GLY A 601 26.26 12.76 -9.91
C GLY A 601 25.75 14.19 -9.82
N VAL A 602 24.43 14.39 -9.84
CA VAL A 602 23.78 15.70 -9.69
C VAL A 602 23.18 15.79 -8.29
N ILE A 603 23.65 16.75 -7.50
CA ILE A 603 23.31 16.90 -6.09
C ILE A 603 22.41 18.11 -5.89
N ASN A 604 21.26 17.90 -5.24
CA ASN A 604 20.39 18.97 -4.75
C ASN A 604 20.39 18.92 -3.21
N GLU A 605 20.89 19.95 -2.51
CA GLU A 605 20.86 19.96 -1.04
C GLU A 605 19.44 20.25 -0.52
N ILE A 606 19.02 19.52 0.52
CA ILE A 606 17.75 19.72 1.23
C ILE A 606 17.92 19.63 2.74
N SER A 607 16.95 20.13 3.49
CA SER A 607 16.98 20.05 4.96
C SER A 607 16.59 18.65 5.48
N SER A 608 17.03 18.32 6.71
CA SER A 608 16.56 17.10 7.39
C SER A 608 15.11 17.22 7.92
N GLU A 609 14.45 18.37 7.76
CA GLU A 609 13.01 18.55 7.98
C GLU A 609 12.24 18.18 6.70
N GLU A 610 12.66 18.75 5.58
CA GLU A 610 12.10 18.49 4.24
C GLU A 610 12.14 17.01 3.87
N ALA A 611 13.27 16.32 4.10
CA ALA A 611 13.37 14.88 3.91
C ALA A 611 12.43 14.08 4.84
N PHE A 612 12.19 14.57 6.06
CA PHE A 612 11.29 13.93 7.03
C PHE A 612 9.81 14.11 6.64
N GLU A 613 9.43 15.29 6.16
CA GLU A 613 8.12 15.54 5.58
C GLU A 613 7.87 14.69 4.32
N ILE A 614 8.88 14.48 3.46
CA ILE A 614 8.78 13.53 2.33
C ILE A 614 8.47 12.11 2.81
N ALA A 615 9.13 11.61 3.87
CA ALA A 615 8.87 10.26 4.42
C ALA A 615 7.47 10.14 5.07
N LYS A 616 7.01 11.22 5.69
CA LYS A 616 5.69 11.31 6.35
C LYS A 616 4.55 11.36 5.33
N GLN A 617 4.73 12.09 4.23
CA GLN A 617 3.75 12.24 3.14
C GLN A 617 3.72 11.03 2.20
N ALA A 618 4.83 10.32 2.04
CA ALA A 618 4.90 9.10 1.24
C ALA A 618 4.27 7.88 1.95
N GLU A 619 3.87 6.89 1.15
CA GLU A 619 3.56 5.54 1.61
C GLU A 619 4.74 4.59 1.38
N PRO A 620 4.94 3.57 2.24
CA PRO A 620 6.02 2.61 2.03
C PRO A 620 5.71 1.71 0.83
N ILE A 621 6.69 1.51 -0.04
CA ILE A 621 6.64 0.67 -1.24
C ILE A 621 6.11 -0.72 -0.87
N TYR A 622 5.18 -1.23 -1.67
CA TYR A 622 4.74 -2.61 -1.56
C TYR A 622 5.89 -3.55 -1.92
N ILE A 623 6.07 -4.61 -1.11
CA ILE A 623 7.08 -5.64 -1.34
C ILE A 623 6.35 -6.97 -1.44
N GLU A 624 6.50 -7.60 -2.61
CA GLU A 624 6.00 -8.95 -2.89
C GLU A 624 6.46 -9.91 -1.80
N ASN A 625 5.53 -10.74 -1.28
CA ASN A 625 5.71 -11.64 -0.14
C ASN A 625 6.72 -12.78 -0.43
N LYS A 626 7.97 -12.39 -0.65
CA LYS A 626 9.13 -13.26 -0.57
C LYS A 626 9.36 -13.50 0.91
N THR A 627 9.03 -14.70 1.33
CA THR A 627 9.27 -15.23 2.65
C THR A 627 10.33 -16.32 2.55
N THR A 628 11.21 -16.36 3.55
CA THR A 628 11.98 -17.56 3.86
C THR A 628 11.23 -18.32 4.94
N ASN A 629 11.43 -19.65 5.04
CA ASN A 629 10.79 -20.51 6.04
C ASN A 629 11.34 -20.28 7.49
N GLU A 630 11.80 -19.07 7.78
CA GLU A 630 12.48 -18.66 9.01
C GLU A 630 11.56 -17.83 9.92
N TRP A 631 10.68 -16.99 9.33
CA TRP A 631 9.80 -16.05 10.04
C TRP A 631 8.46 -15.88 9.31
N ASN A 632 7.39 -15.63 10.06
CA ASN A 632 6.05 -15.39 9.50
C ASN A 632 5.80 -13.89 9.31
N VAL A 633 5.20 -13.49 8.18
CA VAL A 633 4.79 -12.09 7.94
C VAL A 633 3.87 -11.62 9.08
N GLY A 634 4.07 -10.40 9.57
CA GLY A 634 3.39 -9.87 10.75
C GLY A 634 4.06 -10.19 12.10
N GLN A 635 5.04 -11.09 12.14
CA GLN A 635 5.82 -11.39 13.35
C GLN A 635 6.70 -10.19 13.76
N ARG A 636 6.86 -9.97 15.07
CA ARG A 636 7.81 -8.98 15.59
C ARG A 636 9.24 -9.52 15.52
N LEU A 637 10.15 -8.73 14.95
CA LEU A 637 11.58 -9.03 14.89
C LEU A 637 12.41 -7.87 15.45
N ARG A 638 13.59 -8.21 15.96
CA ARG A 638 14.69 -7.30 16.29
C ARG A 638 15.86 -7.57 15.36
N ILE A 639 16.31 -6.53 14.66
CA ILE A 639 17.50 -6.54 13.80
C ILE A 639 18.59 -5.70 14.46
N THR A 640 19.79 -6.26 14.61
CA THR A 640 20.93 -5.58 15.25
C THR A 640 22.19 -5.80 14.42
N PRO A 641 23.03 -4.79 14.14
CA PRO A 641 24.30 -5.03 13.44
C PRO A 641 25.23 -6.00 14.20
N ASP A 642 26.02 -6.80 13.48
CA ASP A 642 26.88 -7.85 14.05
C ASP A 642 28.12 -7.30 14.76
N ASP A 643 28.74 -6.25 14.21
CA ASP A 643 30.01 -5.69 14.65
C ASP A 643 29.90 -4.35 15.40
N MET A 644 29.77 -3.22 14.72
CA MET A 644 30.00 -1.88 15.28
C MET A 644 28.74 -1.01 15.37
N GLY A 645 28.51 -0.39 16.53
CA GLY A 645 27.32 0.42 16.76
C GLY A 645 26.04 -0.43 16.81
N ARG A 646 26.09 -1.52 17.60
CA ARG A 646 25.05 -2.54 17.75
C ARG A 646 23.81 -2.03 18.49
N VAL A 647 23.11 -1.07 17.89
CA VAL A 647 21.80 -0.60 18.36
C VAL A 647 20.72 -1.44 17.66
N PRO A 648 19.80 -2.07 18.42
CA PRO A 648 18.71 -2.84 17.84
C PRO A 648 17.65 -1.92 17.23
N VAL A 649 17.09 -2.35 16.10
CA VAL A 649 15.85 -1.81 15.53
C VAL A 649 14.78 -2.89 15.65
N GLU A 650 13.59 -2.52 16.09
CA GLU A 650 12.47 -3.44 16.30
C GLU A 650 11.25 -3.05 15.46
N GLY A 651 10.67 -4.01 14.77
CA GLY A 651 9.58 -3.76 13.84
C GLY A 651 8.77 -5.02 13.54
N THR A 652 7.76 -4.85 12.71
CA THR A 652 6.91 -5.93 12.21
C THR A 652 7.50 -6.45 10.90
N PHE A 653 7.78 -7.74 10.80
CA PHE A 653 8.35 -8.35 9.61
C PHE A 653 7.37 -8.32 8.43
N ILE A 654 7.84 -7.84 7.28
CA ILE A 654 7.04 -7.77 6.03
C ILE A 654 7.56 -8.75 4.99
N ALA A 655 8.86 -8.74 4.67
CA ALA A 655 9.43 -9.57 3.61
C ALA A 655 10.93 -9.83 3.81
N ALA A 656 11.43 -10.94 3.25
CA ALA A 656 12.85 -11.26 3.14
C ALA A 656 13.21 -11.98 1.83
N ASN A 657 14.36 -11.63 1.26
CA ASN A 657 15.00 -12.39 0.18
C ASN A 657 16.44 -12.74 0.59
N ASP A 658 17.21 -13.42 -0.27
CA ASP A 658 18.60 -13.85 0.01
C ASP A 658 19.53 -12.71 0.48
N TYR A 659 19.20 -11.45 0.16
CA TYR A 659 20.04 -10.29 0.39
C TYR A 659 19.51 -9.33 1.45
N GLU A 660 18.20 -9.30 1.69
CA GLU A 660 17.48 -8.18 2.32
C GLU A 660 16.37 -8.69 3.25
N ILE A 661 16.15 -8.01 4.37
CA ILE A 661 15.04 -8.20 5.33
C ILE A 661 14.41 -6.83 5.57
N VAL A 662 13.07 -6.77 5.58
CA VAL A 662 12.32 -5.52 5.73
C VAL A 662 11.38 -5.56 6.93
N LEU A 663 11.50 -4.53 7.77
CA LEU A 663 10.62 -4.28 8.91
C LEU A 663 9.73 -3.07 8.64
N ARG A 664 8.44 -3.19 8.95
CA ARG A 664 7.56 -2.04 9.09
C ARG A 664 7.65 -1.48 10.50
N LEU A 665 7.91 -0.19 10.57
CA LEU A 665 7.92 0.62 11.79
C LEU A 665 6.72 1.57 11.72
N PHE A 666 6.10 1.81 12.87
CA PHE A 666 5.05 2.82 13.02
C PHE A 666 5.54 3.89 14.00
N ASN A 667 5.36 5.16 13.64
CA ASN A 667 5.58 6.29 14.53
C ASN A 667 4.48 7.33 14.30
N GLU A 668 3.94 7.91 15.37
CA GLU A 668 2.84 8.90 15.32
C GLU A 668 3.15 10.10 14.40
N LYS A 669 4.44 10.45 14.22
CA LYS A 669 4.86 11.59 13.39
C LYS A 669 4.98 11.29 11.89
N THR A 670 5.13 10.02 11.51
CA THR A 670 5.41 9.60 10.12
C THR A 670 4.42 8.57 9.58
N GLY A 671 3.59 7.98 10.45
CA GLY A 671 2.83 6.78 10.16
C GLY A 671 3.75 5.57 9.93
N ASN A 672 3.32 4.68 9.04
CA ASN A 672 4.11 3.54 8.59
C ASN A 672 5.34 3.99 7.77
N ILE A 673 6.48 3.36 8.05
CA ILE A 673 7.78 3.44 7.36
C ILE A 673 8.28 1.99 7.14
N ASN A 674 8.85 1.67 5.98
CA ASN A 674 9.61 0.43 5.78
C ASN A 674 11.11 0.72 6.07
N VAL A 675 11.78 -0.11 6.87
CA VAL A 675 13.24 -0.06 7.06
C VAL A 675 13.86 -1.37 6.60
N HIS A 676 14.82 -1.27 5.68
CA HIS A 676 15.43 -2.39 4.98
C HIS A 676 16.87 -2.59 5.44
N PHE A 677 17.23 -3.83 5.72
CA PHE A 677 18.57 -4.22 6.18
C PHE A 677 19.10 -5.39 5.33
N PRO A 678 20.42 -5.45 5.03
CA PRO A 678 20.98 -6.63 4.40
C PRO A 678 21.05 -7.80 5.38
N ARG A 679 20.92 -9.04 4.88
CA ARG A 679 21.06 -10.25 5.70
C ARG A 679 22.48 -10.44 6.25
N ALA A 680 23.49 -10.08 5.46
CA ALA A 680 24.88 -10.16 5.89
C ALA A 680 25.24 -8.95 6.78
N GLY A 681 25.77 -9.22 7.97
CA GLY A 681 26.22 -8.18 8.92
C GLY A 681 25.22 -7.81 10.01
N PHE A 682 24.14 -8.56 10.16
CA PHE A 682 23.07 -8.29 11.11
C PHE A 682 22.59 -9.58 11.80
N ASP A 683 22.52 -9.54 13.13
CA ASP A 683 21.78 -10.51 13.92
C ASP A 683 20.29 -10.21 13.81
N VAL A 684 19.49 -11.24 13.54
CA VAL A 684 18.03 -11.13 13.45
C VAL A 684 17.39 -12.16 14.37
N ILE A 685 16.54 -11.70 15.28
CA ILE A 685 15.83 -12.55 16.25
C ILE A 685 14.34 -12.19 16.30
N ALA A 686 13.51 -13.20 16.54
CA ALA A 686 12.13 -12.98 16.96
C ALA A 686 12.06 -12.46 18.40
N ILE A 687 11.06 -11.63 18.69
CA ILE A 687 10.82 -10.97 19.99
C ILE A 687 9.35 -10.99 20.37
#